data_AF-A0AAE9N242-F1
#
_entry.id   AF-A0AAE9N242-F1
#
_cell.length_a   1.000
_cell.length_b   1.000
_cell.length_c   1.000
_cell.angle_alpha   90.00
_cell.angle_beta   90.00
_cell.angle_gamma   90.00
#
_symmetry.space_group_name_H-M   'P 1'
#
loop_
_entity.id
_entity.type
_entity.pdbx_description
1 polymer ?
#
loop_
_entity_poly.entity_id
_entity_poly.type
_entity_poly.pdbx_seq_one_letter_code
_entity_poly.pdbx_strand_id
1 'polypeptide(L)'
;MKKLSLALALSGALLATPLAWSQTLSATTQDPIYQLDDKVVLGRVESVYYSDIPELSDVPFIGKIDTGADTTSMHAENIHLYSNNPQFNKLKDNELMWAVLGDLIGTDGTWDAEKFAQADWDKEDFDAYQVHVTFTMQHPFTGEQIKVDDELERLSIIRNRTSETPILRPTISLPMTIAGKTVDTEVNLTKRSQFSAPILIGKTYLDNNAWVFAGYDYLQEQQKAQMIGKKETVNVEGVPYKVSISTTSRYTNVHALNIKVDKKKKQVSFTLEGENGKRHPMTLPLVRMLKTSKSERPLVYLPVQVSETETQQWLVYLSDRSGFSSQIRLGKDVASQHFVIDTDKENLLGGVEKSFKDALKSKPLVISPEESVNIDGHVLPAYPTFAVKTPLLRVDGFELTEKDKKEVVTFYLPSANGKEEKITKHVLKKLKVGDSVRPVVEGEFLFGDEEKTIEFAIDVLEKDDQEQPFFMFGHNMAKGGVLLNTRADHLLDARPLFKAGHIEVAEVEGMSFPVKLDTGADVSSINAKNIKQFKKDGKDMVSFTYENDSGMKKEFTKPVVDVMRIKAKKGEKANVRPVVEMHVKLGELEKKIRVNLQDRSRFHYSMILGKNFLKHGAIVASDTNYIVTERPDYEE
;
A
#
# COMPACT_ATOMS: atom_id res chain seq x y z
N MET A 1 21.09 26.63 -74.47
CA MET A 1 20.51 25.27 -74.35
C MET A 1 21.48 24.40 -73.57
N LYS A 2 20.94 23.74 -72.53
CA LYS A 2 21.41 22.57 -71.76
C LYS A 2 22.85 22.06 -72.00
N LYS A 3 23.62 21.92 -70.92
CA LYS A 3 24.61 20.84 -70.77
C LYS A 3 24.49 20.20 -69.39
N LEU A 4 24.48 18.86 -69.42
CA LEU A 4 24.45 17.92 -68.30
C LEU A 4 25.71 18.02 -67.42
N SER A 5 25.55 17.71 -66.13
CA SER A 5 26.51 16.93 -65.34
C SER A 5 25.74 16.28 -64.18
N LEU A 6 25.55 14.96 -64.21
CA LEU A 6 26.37 13.93 -63.56
C LEU A 6 25.86 13.64 -62.14
N ALA A 7 24.95 12.66 -62.04
CA ALA A 7 24.54 12.05 -60.79
C ALA A 7 25.54 10.96 -60.43
N LEU A 8 26.21 11.11 -59.29
CA LEU A 8 27.00 10.06 -58.65
C LEU A 8 26.20 9.54 -57.46
N ALA A 9 25.79 8.28 -57.52
CA ALA A 9 25.22 7.56 -56.40
C ALA A 9 26.34 7.23 -55.39
N LEU A 10 26.13 7.59 -54.13
CA LEU A 10 26.89 7.06 -53.00
C LEU A 10 25.90 6.72 -51.89
N SER A 11 25.71 5.41 -51.75
CA SER A 11 25.05 4.73 -50.65
C SER A 11 25.69 5.10 -49.31
N GLY A 12 24.95 5.84 -48.48
CA GLY A 12 25.22 5.98 -47.05
C GLY A 12 24.17 5.19 -46.27
N ALA A 13 24.60 4.10 -45.64
CA ALA A 13 23.79 3.36 -44.68
C ALA A 13 23.44 4.27 -43.50
N LEU A 14 22.16 4.58 -43.33
CA LEU A 14 21.62 5.15 -42.11
C LEU A 14 21.60 4.05 -41.04
N LEU A 15 22.59 4.08 -40.15
CA LEU A 15 22.46 3.49 -38.82
C LEU A 15 21.38 4.27 -38.07
N ALA A 16 20.12 3.86 -38.23
CA ALA A 16 19.05 4.28 -37.36
C ALA A 16 19.00 3.30 -36.18
N THR A 17 19.48 3.74 -35.02
CA THR A 17 19.05 3.17 -33.75
C THR A 17 17.59 3.54 -33.50
N PRO A 18 16.73 2.61 -33.09
CA PRO A 18 15.69 2.90 -32.12
C PRO A 18 16.10 2.22 -30.82
N LEU A 19 16.70 2.97 -29.90
CA LEU A 19 16.53 2.65 -28.48
C LEU A 19 15.02 2.69 -28.25
N ALA A 20 14.40 1.57 -27.89
CA ALA A 20 12.99 1.52 -27.58
C ALA A 20 12.72 2.48 -26.42
N TRP A 21 12.05 3.58 -26.74
CA TRP A 21 11.64 4.58 -25.76
C TRP A 21 10.57 3.92 -24.88
N SER A 22 10.93 3.57 -23.65
CA SER A 22 9.94 3.55 -22.57
C SER A 22 9.21 4.88 -22.65
N GLN A 23 7.94 4.88 -23.04
CA GLN A 23 7.14 6.09 -23.10
C GLN A 23 6.92 6.58 -21.67
N THR A 24 7.83 7.41 -21.17
CA THR A 24 7.63 8.15 -19.94
C THR A 24 6.34 8.95 -20.09
N LEU A 25 5.38 8.68 -19.22
CA LEU A 25 4.10 9.34 -19.24
C LEU A 25 4.28 10.82 -18.87
N SER A 26 3.43 11.70 -19.38
CA SER A 26 3.39 13.10 -18.95
C SER A 26 2.74 13.24 -17.56
N ALA A 27 3.22 12.46 -16.59
CA ALA A 27 2.72 12.37 -15.24
C ALA A 27 3.83 11.92 -14.29
N THR A 28 3.67 12.24 -13.00
CA THR A 28 4.68 11.94 -11.98
C THR A 28 4.05 11.23 -10.78
N THR A 29 4.89 10.75 -9.88
CA THR A 29 4.45 10.25 -8.57
C THR A 29 3.78 11.33 -7.71
N GLN A 30 4.02 12.62 -7.99
CA GLN A 30 3.37 13.75 -7.31
C GLN A 30 2.03 14.12 -7.96
N ASP A 31 1.99 14.08 -9.30
CA ASP A 31 0.83 14.37 -10.13
C ASP A 31 0.42 13.12 -10.92
N PRO A 32 -0.29 12.17 -10.28
CA PRO A 32 -0.61 10.89 -10.90
C PRO A 32 -1.74 10.99 -11.93
N ILE A 33 -1.83 9.99 -12.79
CA ILE A 33 -2.96 9.78 -13.70
C ILE A 33 -3.99 8.80 -13.12
N TYR A 34 -5.23 8.94 -13.57
CA TYR A 34 -6.39 8.17 -13.11
C TYR A 34 -6.90 7.18 -14.17
N GLN A 35 -6.50 7.38 -15.43
CA GLN A 35 -6.81 6.52 -16.57
C GLN A 35 -5.58 6.46 -17.48
N LEU A 36 -5.37 5.30 -18.10
CA LEU A 36 -4.28 5.03 -19.04
C LEU A 36 -4.72 3.96 -20.03
N ASP A 37 -4.57 4.23 -21.33
CA ASP A 37 -4.98 3.32 -22.41
C ASP A 37 -6.43 2.83 -22.26
N ASP A 38 -7.38 3.76 -22.01
CA ASP A 38 -8.80 3.50 -21.76
C ASP A 38 -9.12 2.59 -20.56
N LYS A 39 -8.11 2.26 -19.74
CA LYS A 39 -8.23 1.50 -18.49
C LYS A 39 -8.12 2.44 -17.28
N VAL A 40 -8.77 2.08 -16.18
CA VAL A 40 -8.62 2.82 -14.91
C VAL A 40 -7.23 2.55 -14.30
N VAL A 41 -6.65 3.54 -13.63
CA VAL A 41 -5.42 3.35 -12.85
C VAL A 41 -5.79 3.23 -11.38
N LEU A 42 -5.68 2.03 -10.81
CA LEU A 42 -6.02 1.77 -9.43
C LEU A 42 -4.81 2.01 -8.53
N GLY A 43 -5.06 2.47 -7.31
CA GLY A 43 -4.11 2.36 -6.22
C GLY A 43 -3.94 0.90 -5.78
N ARG A 44 -3.08 0.69 -4.80
CA ARG A 44 -2.82 -0.61 -4.18
C ARG A 44 -3.98 -1.10 -3.30
N VAL A 45 -4.76 -0.17 -2.78
CA VAL A 45 -5.99 -0.43 -2.01
C VAL A 45 -7.08 0.45 -2.61
N GLU A 46 -8.26 -0.10 -2.84
CA GLU A 46 -9.41 0.63 -3.35
C GLU A 46 -10.70 0.18 -2.66
N SER A 47 -11.75 0.99 -2.79
CA SER A 47 -13.11 0.61 -2.40
C SER A 47 -13.71 -0.30 -3.47
N VAL A 48 -14.20 -1.47 -3.06
CA VAL A 48 -14.84 -2.48 -3.91
C VAL A 48 -16.28 -2.66 -3.48
N TYR A 49 -17.19 -2.72 -4.46
CA TYR A 49 -18.63 -2.87 -4.26
C TYR A 49 -19.14 -4.14 -4.93
N TYR A 50 -20.06 -4.85 -4.28
CA TYR A 50 -20.73 -6.02 -4.84
C TYR A 50 -21.98 -5.57 -5.58
N SER A 51 -21.96 -5.60 -6.91
CA SER A 51 -23.01 -4.96 -7.72
C SER A 51 -24.34 -5.74 -7.64
N ASP A 52 -24.26 -7.06 -7.51
CA ASP A 52 -25.42 -7.96 -7.61
C ASP A 52 -25.89 -8.50 -6.26
N ILE A 53 -25.38 -7.94 -5.16
CA ILE A 53 -25.85 -8.24 -3.80
C ILE A 53 -26.52 -6.97 -3.25
N PRO A 54 -27.86 -6.83 -3.37
CA PRO A 54 -28.56 -5.57 -3.08
C PRO A 54 -28.29 -5.01 -1.68
N GLU A 55 -28.11 -5.87 -0.67
CA GLU A 55 -27.83 -5.47 0.70
C GLU A 55 -26.40 -4.91 0.88
N LEU A 56 -25.52 -5.11 -0.10
CA LEU A 56 -24.10 -4.71 -0.06
C LEU A 56 -23.69 -3.78 -1.21
N SER A 57 -24.60 -3.42 -2.11
CA SER A 57 -24.26 -2.68 -3.33
C SER A 57 -23.63 -1.31 -3.05
N ASP A 58 -24.06 -0.65 -1.98
CA ASP A 58 -23.55 0.67 -1.57
C ASP A 58 -22.50 0.59 -0.44
N VAL A 59 -22.07 -0.62 -0.08
CA VAL A 59 -21.13 -0.85 1.03
C VAL A 59 -19.70 -0.93 0.48
N PRO A 60 -18.80 0.03 0.82
CA PRO A 60 -17.42 -0.04 0.38
C PRO A 60 -16.65 -1.10 1.18
N PHE A 61 -16.20 -2.16 0.50
CA PHE A 61 -15.26 -3.12 1.06
C PHE A 61 -13.83 -2.74 0.71
N ILE A 62 -12.90 -2.93 1.65
CA ILE A 62 -11.47 -2.75 1.40
C ILE A 62 -11.00 -3.85 0.45
N GLY A 63 -10.65 -3.48 -0.78
CA GLY A 63 -10.01 -4.35 -1.77
C GLY A 63 -8.53 -4.11 -1.84
N LYS A 64 -7.73 -5.16 -1.69
CA LYS A 64 -6.28 -5.10 -1.95
C LYS A 64 -6.02 -5.50 -3.40
N ILE A 65 -5.35 -4.64 -4.16
CA ILE A 65 -5.06 -4.85 -5.57
C ILE A 65 -3.72 -5.56 -5.73
N ASP A 66 -3.73 -6.73 -6.36
CA ASP A 66 -2.61 -7.67 -6.38
C ASP A 66 -2.38 -8.22 -7.79
N THR A 67 -1.50 -7.57 -8.55
CA THR A 67 -1.05 -8.04 -9.89
C THR A 67 -0.33 -9.39 -9.84
N GLY A 68 0.14 -9.80 -8.64
CA GLY A 68 0.83 -11.06 -8.43
C GLY A 68 -0.10 -12.25 -8.18
N ALA A 69 -1.41 -12.03 -8.06
CA ALA A 69 -2.41 -13.05 -7.79
C ALA A 69 -3.27 -13.35 -9.03
N ASP A 70 -3.27 -14.60 -9.47
CA ASP A 70 -3.97 -15.01 -10.70
C ASP A 70 -5.49 -14.88 -10.58
N THR A 71 -6.05 -14.99 -9.37
CA THR A 71 -7.50 -14.93 -9.14
C THR A 71 -7.88 -13.90 -8.09
N THR A 72 -9.00 -13.21 -8.33
CA THR A 72 -9.73 -12.47 -7.31
C THR A 72 -10.27 -13.43 -6.24
N SER A 73 -10.27 -12.99 -4.98
CA SER A 73 -10.80 -13.78 -3.86
C SER A 73 -11.50 -12.90 -2.84
N MET A 74 -12.58 -13.42 -2.25
CA MET A 74 -13.36 -12.70 -1.24
C MET A 74 -13.56 -13.51 0.03
N HIS A 75 -13.91 -12.80 1.10
CA HIS A 75 -14.29 -13.43 2.35
C HIS A 75 -15.73 -13.95 2.28
N ALA A 76 -15.89 -15.25 2.46
CA ALA A 76 -17.17 -15.89 2.70
C ALA A 76 -17.11 -16.85 3.91
N GLU A 77 -18.25 -17.13 4.52
CA GLU A 77 -18.44 -18.11 5.59
C GLU A 77 -19.54 -19.12 5.22
N ASN A 78 -19.62 -20.24 5.96
CA ASN A 78 -20.62 -21.30 5.75
C ASN A 78 -20.74 -21.72 4.27
N ILE A 79 -19.59 -21.88 3.62
CA ILE A 79 -19.52 -22.26 2.21
C ILE A 79 -19.91 -23.74 2.10
N HIS A 80 -20.99 -24.03 1.39
CA HIS A 80 -21.49 -25.37 1.15
C HIS A 80 -21.81 -25.59 -0.33
N LEU A 81 -21.50 -26.77 -0.85
CA LEU A 81 -21.77 -27.15 -2.23
C LEU A 81 -22.80 -28.28 -2.29
N TYR A 82 -23.73 -28.17 -3.23
CA TYR A 82 -24.67 -29.22 -3.58
C TYR A 82 -24.84 -29.31 -5.09
N SER A 83 -25.33 -30.45 -5.58
CA SER A 83 -25.62 -30.65 -7.00
C SER A 83 -27.08 -31.01 -7.21
N ASN A 84 -27.69 -30.46 -8.25
CA ASN A 84 -29.00 -30.85 -8.74
C ASN A 84 -28.93 -32.04 -9.73
N ASN A 85 -27.73 -32.41 -10.18
CA ASN A 85 -27.50 -33.56 -11.04
C ASN A 85 -27.77 -34.87 -10.26
N PRO A 86 -28.63 -35.78 -10.78
CA PRO A 86 -28.98 -37.03 -10.10
C PRO A 86 -27.79 -37.94 -9.73
N GLN A 87 -26.70 -37.89 -10.49
CA GLN A 87 -25.47 -38.65 -10.23
C GLN A 87 -24.69 -38.11 -9.03
N PHE A 88 -24.73 -36.79 -8.80
CA PHE A 88 -23.90 -36.09 -7.83
C PHE A 88 -24.68 -35.56 -6.62
N ASN A 89 -26.02 -35.58 -6.64
CA ASN A 89 -26.87 -34.94 -5.62
C ASN A 89 -26.72 -35.47 -4.18
N LYS A 90 -26.17 -36.69 -4.02
CA LYS A 90 -25.86 -37.31 -2.72
C LYS A 90 -24.54 -36.83 -2.13
N LEU A 91 -23.64 -36.31 -2.95
CA LEU A 91 -22.34 -35.80 -2.52
C LEU A 91 -22.49 -34.33 -2.12
N LYS A 92 -21.65 -33.89 -1.17
CA LYS A 92 -21.64 -32.50 -0.68
C LYS A 92 -20.22 -31.99 -0.51
N ASP A 93 -20.08 -30.67 -0.55
CA ASP A 93 -18.87 -29.95 -0.17
C ASP A 93 -17.60 -30.54 -0.83
N ASN A 94 -16.61 -30.93 -0.02
CA ASN A 94 -15.35 -31.47 -0.52
C ASN A 94 -15.53 -32.78 -1.29
N GLU A 95 -16.41 -33.67 -0.85
CA GLU A 95 -16.68 -34.94 -1.56
C GLU A 95 -17.23 -34.68 -2.96
N LEU A 96 -18.16 -33.72 -3.08
CA LEU A 96 -18.70 -33.30 -4.37
C LEU A 96 -17.62 -32.68 -5.25
N MET A 97 -16.82 -31.75 -4.72
CA MET A 97 -15.74 -31.10 -5.50
C MET A 97 -14.73 -32.11 -6.05
N TRP A 98 -14.31 -33.10 -5.24
CA TRP A 98 -13.36 -34.11 -5.71
C TRP A 98 -13.99 -35.10 -6.69
N ALA A 99 -15.28 -35.43 -6.54
CA ALA A 99 -15.98 -36.28 -7.50
C ALA A 99 -16.14 -35.59 -8.86
N VAL A 100 -16.53 -34.31 -8.88
CA VAL A 100 -16.62 -33.50 -10.10
C VAL A 100 -15.24 -33.36 -10.74
N LEU A 101 -14.22 -33.01 -9.95
CA LEU A 101 -12.85 -32.91 -10.44
C LEU A 101 -12.39 -34.23 -11.05
N GLY A 102 -12.58 -35.34 -10.34
CA GLY A 102 -12.17 -36.66 -10.80
C GLY A 102 -12.83 -37.07 -12.11
N ASP A 103 -14.13 -36.82 -12.25
CA ASP A 103 -14.85 -37.07 -13.49
C ASP A 103 -14.27 -36.24 -14.66
N LEU A 104 -13.94 -34.95 -14.42
CA LEU A 104 -13.33 -34.06 -15.41
C LEU A 104 -11.91 -34.50 -15.85
N ILE A 105 -11.03 -34.89 -14.91
CA ILE A 105 -9.67 -35.37 -15.25
C ILE A 105 -9.60 -36.88 -15.55
N GLY A 106 -10.73 -37.60 -15.55
CA GLY A 106 -10.73 -39.05 -15.71
C GLY A 106 -9.91 -39.78 -14.63
N THR A 107 -10.09 -39.39 -13.36
CA THR A 107 -9.60 -40.09 -12.17
C THR A 107 -10.77 -40.48 -11.28
N ASP A 108 -10.53 -41.36 -10.31
CA ASP A 108 -11.51 -41.77 -9.29
C ASP A 108 -11.67 -40.74 -8.15
N GLY A 109 -11.50 -39.44 -8.46
CA GLY A 109 -11.44 -38.36 -7.47
C GLY A 109 -10.09 -38.22 -6.78
N THR A 110 -9.05 -38.89 -7.31
CA THR A 110 -7.65 -38.74 -6.88
C THR A 110 -6.96 -37.60 -7.63
N TRP A 111 -6.03 -36.93 -6.93
CA TRP A 111 -5.22 -35.86 -7.50
C TRP A 111 -4.20 -36.42 -8.50
N ASP A 112 -4.22 -35.90 -9.73
CA ASP A 112 -3.22 -36.15 -10.78
C ASP A 112 -2.80 -34.81 -11.38
N ALA A 113 -1.54 -34.44 -11.13
CA ALA A 113 -1.01 -33.12 -11.53
C ALA A 113 -0.80 -33.01 -13.05
N GLU A 114 -0.46 -34.12 -13.73
CA GLU A 114 -0.22 -34.11 -15.18
C GLU A 114 -1.52 -33.97 -15.94
N LYS A 115 -2.54 -34.76 -15.56
CA LYS A 115 -3.87 -34.67 -16.18
C LYS A 115 -4.53 -33.32 -15.93
N PHE A 116 -4.34 -32.74 -14.74
CA PHE A 116 -4.84 -31.40 -14.46
C PHE A 116 -4.12 -30.32 -15.28
N ALA A 117 -2.80 -30.40 -15.44
CA ALA A 117 -2.05 -29.40 -16.20
C ALA A 117 -2.40 -29.38 -17.71
N GLN A 118 -2.98 -30.47 -18.22
CA GLN A 118 -3.44 -30.60 -19.61
C GLN A 118 -4.91 -30.21 -19.80
N ALA A 119 -5.61 -29.95 -18.70
CA ALA A 119 -7.03 -29.67 -18.69
C ALA A 119 -7.27 -28.17 -18.93
N ASP A 120 -7.99 -27.86 -20.01
CA ASP A 120 -8.46 -26.52 -20.35
C ASP A 120 -9.98 -26.54 -20.23
N TRP A 121 -10.49 -26.10 -19.08
CA TRP A 121 -11.91 -26.17 -18.76
C TRP A 121 -12.51 -24.79 -18.65
N ASP A 122 -13.72 -24.66 -19.14
CA ASP A 122 -14.54 -23.48 -18.96
C ASP A 122 -15.81 -23.81 -18.18
N LYS A 123 -16.70 -22.82 -18.06
CA LYS A 123 -17.97 -22.97 -17.35
C LYS A 123 -18.85 -24.09 -17.92
N GLU A 124 -18.84 -24.29 -19.24
CA GLU A 124 -19.72 -25.26 -19.91
C GLU A 124 -19.41 -26.70 -19.46
N ASP A 125 -18.14 -26.98 -19.16
CA ASP A 125 -17.73 -28.26 -18.57
C ASP A 125 -18.34 -28.48 -17.18
N PHE A 126 -18.52 -27.41 -16.39
CA PHE A 126 -19.10 -27.49 -15.04
C PHE A 126 -20.63 -27.53 -15.04
N ASP A 127 -21.28 -26.94 -16.05
CA ASP A 127 -22.75 -26.85 -16.15
C ASP A 127 -23.43 -28.23 -16.12
N ALA A 128 -22.80 -29.25 -16.70
CA ALA A 128 -23.29 -30.63 -16.70
C ALA A 128 -23.48 -31.20 -15.28
N TYR A 129 -22.69 -30.73 -14.32
CA TYR A 129 -22.74 -31.17 -12.92
C TYR A 129 -23.79 -30.43 -12.09
N GLN A 130 -24.36 -29.31 -12.60
CA GLN A 130 -25.39 -28.51 -11.94
C GLN A 130 -25.07 -28.24 -10.47
N VAL A 131 -23.82 -27.82 -10.20
CA VAL A 131 -23.34 -27.57 -8.84
C VAL A 131 -23.67 -26.15 -8.45
N HIS A 132 -24.27 -26.01 -7.26
CA HIS A 132 -24.52 -24.74 -6.61
C HIS A 132 -23.64 -24.59 -5.38
N VAL A 133 -23.32 -23.34 -5.06
CA VAL A 133 -22.55 -22.92 -3.91
C VAL A 133 -23.37 -21.97 -3.08
N THR A 134 -23.66 -22.37 -1.85
CA THR A 134 -24.26 -21.49 -0.84
C THR A 134 -23.21 -20.96 0.09
N PHE A 135 -23.32 -19.69 0.47
CA PHE A 135 -22.41 -19.09 1.45
C PHE A 135 -23.07 -17.92 2.18
N THR A 136 -22.41 -17.45 3.23
CA THR A 136 -22.87 -16.32 4.04
C THR A 136 -21.84 -15.20 4.03
N MET A 137 -22.32 -13.97 3.88
CA MET A 137 -21.58 -12.74 4.05
C MET A 137 -22.20 -11.93 5.18
N GLN A 138 -21.37 -11.28 5.99
CA GLN A 138 -21.86 -10.41 7.05
C GLN A 138 -21.87 -8.96 6.56
N HIS A 139 -23.02 -8.30 6.61
CA HIS A 139 -23.10 -6.86 6.39
C HIS A 139 -22.25 -6.14 7.45
N PRO A 140 -21.23 -5.35 7.08
CA PRO A 140 -20.25 -4.83 8.03
C PRO A 140 -20.82 -3.80 9.02
N PHE A 141 -21.85 -3.04 8.61
CA PHE A 141 -22.47 -2.00 9.46
C PHE A 141 -23.63 -2.50 10.32
N THR A 142 -24.52 -3.35 9.79
CA THR A 142 -25.70 -3.87 10.51
C THR A 142 -25.44 -5.21 11.22
N GLY A 143 -24.48 -6.00 10.72
CA GLY A 143 -24.18 -7.34 11.21
C GLY A 143 -25.09 -8.44 10.67
N GLU A 144 -26.04 -8.08 9.81
CA GLU A 144 -26.95 -8.98 9.10
C GLU A 144 -26.17 -10.07 8.34
N GLN A 145 -26.69 -11.29 8.35
CA GLN A 145 -26.10 -12.43 7.65
C GLN A 145 -26.83 -12.62 6.31
N ILE A 146 -26.17 -12.21 5.24
CA ILE A 146 -26.68 -12.30 3.87
C ILE A 146 -26.30 -13.68 3.35
N LYS A 147 -27.30 -14.46 2.95
CA LYS A 147 -27.11 -15.77 2.34
C LYS A 147 -27.16 -15.63 0.83
N VAL A 148 -26.17 -16.18 0.17
CA VAL A 148 -26.08 -16.23 -1.29
C VAL A 148 -26.14 -17.70 -1.70
N ASP A 149 -26.89 -18.00 -2.76
CA ASP A 149 -26.94 -19.28 -3.44
C ASP A 149 -26.70 -19.00 -4.93
N ASP A 150 -25.63 -19.55 -5.46
CA ASP A 150 -25.14 -19.23 -6.81
C ASP A 150 -24.62 -20.49 -7.50
N GLU A 151 -24.53 -20.46 -8.82
CA GLU A 151 -23.96 -21.55 -9.60
C GLU A 151 -22.43 -21.57 -9.48
N LEU A 152 -21.86 -22.77 -9.46
CA LEU A 152 -20.41 -22.94 -9.48
C LEU A 152 -19.88 -22.59 -10.88
N GLU A 153 -19.02 -21.60 -10.96
CA GLU A 153 -18.35 -21.24 -12.22
C GLU A 153 -17.27 -22.27 -12.57
N ARG A 154 -16.41 -22.60 -11.59
CA ARG A 154 -15.42 -23.69 -11.68
C ARG A 154 -14.79 -24.00 -10.32
N LEU A 155 -13.93 -25.03 -10.31
CA LEU A 155 -13.04 -25.33 -9.19
C LEU A 155 -11.64 -24.75 -9.39
N SER A 156 -11.21 -23.89 -8.47
CA SER A 156 -9.84 -23.38 -8.42
C SER A 156 -8.94 -24.26 -7.55
N ILE A 157 -7.71 -24.48 -7.99
CA ILE A 157 -6.74 -25.32 -7.29
C ILE A 157 -5.71 -24.46 -6.57
N ILE A 158 -5.75 -24.49 -5.23
CA ILE A 158 -4.79 -23.79 -4.40
C ILE A 158 -3.71 -24.76 -3.92
N ARG A 159 -2.48 -24.57 -4.42
CA ARG A 159 -1.32 -25.37 -4.01
C ARG A 159 -1.12 -25.30 -2.49
N ASN A 160 -0.95 -26.46 -1.86
CA ASN A 160 -0.69 -26.55 -0.44
C ASN A 160 0.82 -26.39 -0.16
N ARG A 161 1.16 -25.68 0.92
CA ARG A 161 2.56 -25.49 1.34
C ARG A 161 3.15 -26.73 2.01
N THR A 162 2.31 -27.60 2.56
CA THR A 162 2.72 -28.74 3.41
C THR A 162 2.22 -30.09 2.91
N SER A 163 1.44 -30.13 1.83
CA SER A 163 0.89 -31.36 1.25
C SER A 163 1.09 -31.34 -0.26
N GLU A 164 1.19 -32.52 -0.86
CA GLU A 164 1.17 -32.70 -2.32
C GLU A 164 -0.25 -32.57 -2.87
N THR A 165 -1.27 -32.94 -2.09
CA THR A 165 -2.68 -32.73 -2.45
C THR A 165 -3.04 -31.24 -2.32
N PRO A 166 -3.58 -30.62 -3.38
CA PRO A 166 -4.02 -29.23 -3.34
C PRO A 166 -5.33 -29.05 -2.57
N ILE A 167 -5.70 -27.80 -2.34
CA ILE A 167 -6.99 -27.42 -1.76
C ILE A 167 -7.88 -26.92 -2.89
N LEU A 168 -9.04 -27.54 -3.09
CA LEU A 168 -10.05 -27.06 -4.03
C LEU A 168 -10.81 -25.88 -3.44
N ARG A 169 -11.11 -24.91 -4.29
CA ARG A 169 -11.89 -23.71 -3.95
C ARG A 169 -13.04 -23.56 -4.93
N PRO A 170 -14.28 -23.39 -4.44
CA PRO A 170 -15.36 -22.98 -5.32
C PRO A 170 -15.12 -21.54 -5.80
N THR A 171 -15.33 -21.37 -7.09
CA THR A 171 -15.27 -20.08 -7.80
C THR A 171 -16.68 -19.77 -8.30
N ILE A 172 -17.12 -18.53 -8.14
CA ILE A 172 -18.37 -18.02 -8.71
C ILE A 172 -18.05 -16.82 -9.61
N SER A 173 -18.93 -16.49 -10.54
CA SER A 173 -18.89 -15.20 -11.24
C SER A 173 -19.64 -14.16 -10.43
N LEU A 174 -19.04 -13.00 -10.17
CA LEU A 174 -19.65 -11.96 -9.35
C LEU A 174 -19.28 -10.57 -9.86
N PRO A 175 -20.25 -9.76 -10.31
CA PRO A 175 -19.99 -8.38 -10.73
C PRO A 175 -19.47 -7.49 -9.60
N MET A 176 -18.21 -7.06 -9.72
CA MET A 176 -17.55 -6.16 -8.78
C MET A 176 -17.33 -4.79 -9.41
N THR A 177 -17.61 -3.73 -8.65
CA THR A 177 -17.38 -2.35 -9.08
C THR A 177 -16.22 -1.73 -8.32
N ILE A 178 -15.25 -1.18 -9.06
CA ILE A 178 -14.11 -0.42 -8.51
C ILE A 178 -13.95 0.84 -9.37
N ALA A 179 -13.82 2.01 -8.74
CA ALA A 179 -13.63 3.27 -9.46
C ALA A 179 -14.68 3.55 -10.56
N GLY A 180 -15.93 3.12 -10.33
CA GLY A 180 -17.03 3.26 -11.29
C GLY A 180 -17.01 2.24 -12.45
N LYS A 181 -16.03 1.33 -12.50
CA LYS A 181 -15.97 0.26 -13.49
C LYS A 181 -16.46 -1.06 -12.90
N THR A 182 -17.55 -1.58 -13.43
CA THR A 182 -18.09 -2.89 -13.11
C THR A 182 -17.47 -3.94 -14.03
N VAL A 183 -16.97 -5.02 -13.45
CA VAL A 183 -16.43 -6.18 -14.16
C VAL A 183 -17.08 -7.42 -13.57
N ASP A 184 -17.67 -8.24 -14.43
CA ASP A 184 -18.05 -9.60 -14.05
C ASP A 184 -16.76 -10.43 -13.94
N THR A 185 -16.41 -10.81 -12.71
CA THR A 185 -15.12 -11.43 -12.40
C THR A 185 -15.35 -12.73 -11.69
N GLU A 186 -14.46 -13.67 -11.95
CA GLU A 186 -14.40 -14.92 -11.21
C GLU A 186 -13.77 -14.70 -9.84
N VAL A 187 -14.45 -15.19 -8.80
CA VAL A 187 -14.09 -14.93 -7.40
C VAL A 187 -14.00 -16.22 -6.61
N ASN A 188 -12.81 -16.45 -6.06
CA ASN A 188 -12.57 -17.55 -5.13
C ASN A 188 -13.17 -17.29 -3.75
N LEU A 189 -14.03 -18.19 -3.29
CA LEU A 189 -14.64 -18.12 -1.96
C LEU A 189 -13.68 -18.64 -0.88
N THR A 190 -13.28 -17.76 0.04
CA THR A 190 -12.27 -18.09 1.05
C THR A 190 -12.59 -17.54 2.43
N LYS A 191 -12.08 -18.19 3.48
CA LYS A 191 -12.17 -17.66 4.85
C LYS A 191 -11.01 -16.70 5.09
N ARG A 192 -11.28 -15.39 4.99
CA ARG A 192 -10.27 -14.33 5.08
C ARG A 192 -10.31 -13.50 6.38
N SER A 193 -10.95 -13.99 7.44
CA SER A 193 -11.11 -13.25 8.71
C SER A 193 -9.81 -12.84 9.41
N GLN A 194 -8.66 -13.40 9.01
CA GLN A 194 -7.33 -13.06 9.54
C GLN A 194 -6.60 -11.99 8.73
N PHE A 195 -7.10 -11.64 7.55
CA PHE A 195 -6.48 -10.67 6.64
C PHE A 195 -6.96 -9.25 6.94
N SER A 196 -6.18 -8.25 6.52
CA SER A 196 -6.53 -6.85 6.70
C SER A 196 -7.61 -6.37 5.73
N ALA A 197 -7.71 -7.00 4.56
CA ALA A 197 -8.69 -6.70 3.51
C ALA A 197 -9.56 -7.95 3.26
N PRO A 198 -10.90 -7.83 3.32
CA PRO A 198 -11.81 -8.93 3.04
C PRO A 198 -11.76 -9.37 1.57
N ILE A 199 -11.37 -8.48 0.65
CA ILE A 199 -11.28 -8.77 -0.78
C ILE A 199 -9.82 -8.59 -1.25
N LEU A 200 -9.37 -9.50 -2.11
CA LEU A 200 -8.14 -9.36 -2.88
C LEU A 200 -8.53 -9.43 -4.36
N ILE A 201 -8.18 -8.38 -5.10
CA ILE A 201 -8.46 -8.23 -6.53
C ILE A 201 -7.23 -8.69 -7.30
N GLY A 202 -7.39 -9.76 -8.09
CA GLY A 202 -6.32 -10.37 -8.87
C GLY A 202 -6.57 -10.24 -10.38
N LYS A 203 -5.83 -11.02 -11.17
CA LYS A 203 -5.85 -10.94 -12.64
C LYS A 203 -7.23 -11.18 -13.26
N THR A 204 -8.05 -12.06 -12.69
CA THR A 204 -9.44 -12.28 -13.16
C THR A 204 -10.31 -11.01 -13.20
N TYR A 205 -9.99 -10.00 -12.37
CA TYR A 205 -10.59 -8.67 -12.50
C TYR A 205 -9.70 -7.72 -13.31
N LEU A 206 -8.38 -7.72 -13.07
CA LEU A 206 -7.47 -6.67 -13.56
C LEU A 206 -7.18 -6.75 -15.06
N ASP A 207 -7.13 -7.96 -15.61
CA ASP A 207 -6.73 -8.19 -17.00
C ASP A 207 -7.67 -7.45 -17.94
N ASN A 208 -7.10 -6.69 -18.89
CA ASN A 208 -7.81 -5.79 -19.79
C ASN A 208 -8.63 -4.66 -19.13
N ASN A 209 -8.63 -4.55 -17.80
CA ASN A 209 -9.53 -3.67 -17.09
C ASN A 209 -8.86 -2.50 -16.38
N ALA A 210 -7.68 -2.73 -15.81
CA ALA A 210 -7.02 -1.76 -14.96
C ALA A 210 -5.49 -1.86 -15.03
N TRP A 211 -4.86 -0.71 -14.85
CA TRP A 211 -3.46 -0.59 -14.45
C TRP A 211 -3.38 -0.40 -12.94
N VAL A 212 -2.24 -0.71 -12.33
CA VAL A 212 -2.06 -0.58 -10.88
C VAL A 212 -0.84 0.26 -10.54
N PHE A 213 -1.05 1.35 -9.81
CA PHE A 213 0.02 2.20 -9.28
C PHE A 213 0.17 1.98 -7.76
N ALA A 214 1.12 1.13 -7.37
CA ALA A 214 1.31 0.71 -5.98
C ALA A 214 1.78 1.84 -5.03
N GLY A 215 2.16 3.00 -5.57
CA GLY A 215 2.57 4.18 -4.80
C GLY A 215 1.44 4.83 -4.00
N TYR A 216 0.18 4.57 -4.38
CA TYR A 216 -1.00 5.16 -3.76
C TYR A 216 -1.91 4.11 -3.14
N ASP A 217 -2.50 4.41 -1.99
CA ASP A 217 -3.71 3.77 -1.47
C ASP A 217 -4.90 4.72 -1.74
N TYR A 218 -6.03 4.20 -2.24
CA TYR A 218 -7.23 4.96 -2.62
C TYR A 218 -6.96 6.10 -3.62
N LEU A 219 -6.27 5.77 -4.72
CA LEU A 219 -5.89 6.76 -5.73
C LEU A 219 -7.13 7.47 -6.28
N GLN A 220 -8.17 6.70 -6.61
CA GLN A 220 -9.39 7.19 -7.24
C GLN A 220 -10.23 8.11 -6.34
N GLU A 221 -10.01 8.07 -5.02
CA GLU A 221 -10.67 8.96 -4.06
C GLU A 221 -9.97 10.32 -3.93
N GLN A 222 -8.72 10.46 -4.41
CA GLN A 222 -7.88 11.64 -4.15
C GLN A 222 -8.52 12.97 -4.58
N GLN A 223 -9.06 13.06 -5.80
CA GLN A 223 -9.54 14.35 -6.31
C GLN A 223 -10.74 14.89 -5.52
N LYS A 224 -11.61 13.99 -5.07
CA LYS A 224 -12.83 14.31 -4.30
C LYS A 224 -12.63 14.28 -2.80
N ALA A 225 -11.44 13.93 -2.31
CA ALA A 225 -11.14 13.87 -0.89
C ALA A 225 -11.49 15.18 -0.18
N GLN A 226 -12.19 15.09 0.94
CA GLN A 226 -12.62 16.25 1.70
C GLN A 226 -11.42 16.84 2.46
N MET A 227 -11.32 18.16 2.49
CA MET A 227 -10.30 18.85 3.29
C MET A 227 -10.68 18.86 4.76
N ILE A 228 -9.77 18.44 5.63
CA ILE A 228 -9.89 18.55 7.09
C ILE A 228 -8.69 19.29 7.68
N GLY A 229 -8.83 19.86 8.86
CA GLY A 229 -7.76 20.48 9.62
C GLY A 229 -7.02 19.50 10.53
N LYS A 230 -5.99 19.99 11.22
CA LYS A 230 -5.19 19.21 12.19
C LYS A 230 -5.96 18.80 13.46
N LYS A 231 -7.05 19.49 13.74
CA LYS A 231 -8.00 19.19 14.81
C LYS A 231 -9.41 19.39 14.27
N GLU A 232 -10.26 18.41 14.54
CA GLU A 232 -11.66 18.43 14.14
C GLU A 232 -12.55 18.04 15.31
N THR A 233 -13.83 18.36 15.18
CA THR A 233 -14.89 17.82 16.04
C THR A 233 -15.90 17.11 15.16
N VAL A 234 -16.16 15.85 15.46
CA VAL A 234 -17.17 15.03 14.76
C VAL A 234 -18.22 14.54 15.74
N ASN A 235 -19.36 14.08 15.24
CA ASN A 235 -20.44 13.58 16.07
C ASN A 235 -20.65 12.07 15.84
N VAL A 236 -20.93 11.34 16.91
CA VAL A 236 -21.32 9.92 16.88
C VAL A 236 -22.55 9.77 17.77
N GLU A 237 -23.72 9.49 17.20
CA GLU A 237 -24.98 9.31 17.94
C GLU A 237 -25.30 10.46 18.93
N GLY A 238 -25.08 11.71 18.49
CA GLY A 238 -25.28 12.91 19.31
C GLY A 238 -24.19 13.14 20.36
N VAL A 239 -23.05 12.46 20.29
CA VAL A 239 -21.89 12.63 21.18
C VAL A 239 -20.72 13.27 20.42
N PRO A 240 -20.24 14.46 20.84
CA PRO A 240 -19.13 15.13 20.17
C PRO A 240 -17.78 14.53 20.57
N TYR A 241 -16.93 14.30 19.56
CA TYR A 241 -15.60 13.72 19.69
C TYR A 241 -14.56 14.65 19.06
N LYS A 242 -13.52 14.99 19.83
CA LYS A 242 -12.33 15.65 19.28
C LYS A 242 -11.50 14.65 18.50
N VAL A 243 -11.09 15.03 17.31
CA VAL A 243 -10.22 14.25 16.42
C VAL A 243 -8.85 14.90 16.37
N SER A 244 -7.81 14.09 16.54
CA SER A 244 -6.43 14.43 16.20
C SER A 244 -5.93 13.55 15.07
N ILE A 245 -4.90 14.02 14.35
CA ILE A 245 -4.35 13.31 13.18
C ILE A 245 -3.10 12.52 13.58
N SER A 246 -2.97 11.32 13.02
CA SER A 246 -1.78 10.48 13.13
C SER A 246 -1.12 10.32 11.76
N THR A 247 0.18 10.62 11.69
CA THR A 247 1.01 10.39 10.50
C THR A 247 1.62 8.99 10.45
N THR A 248 1.72 8.31 11.60
CA THR A 248 2.42 7.01 11.71
C THR A 248 1.50 5.81 11.85
N SER A 249 0.39 5.97 12.57
CA SER A 249 -0.57 4.88 12.80
C SER A 249 -1.45 4.62 11.59
N ARG A 250 -1.50 3.35 11.19
CA ARG A 250 -2.37 2.87 10.11
C ARG A 250 -3.85 2.98 10.46
N TYR A 251 -4.26 2.41 11.59
CA TYR A 251 -5.67 2.34 11.99
C TYR A 251 -6.09 3.55 12.83
N THR A 252 -7.34 3.98 12.63
CA THR A 252 -8.01 4.97 13.50
C THR A 252 -8.35 4.35 14.85
N ASN A 253 -8.09 5.09 15.92
CA ASN A 253 -8.37 4.69 17.29
C ASN A 253 -9.43 5.60 17.91
N VAL A 254 -10.44 5.00 18.52
CA VAL A 254 -11.55 5.73 19.14
C VAL A 254 -11.64 5.39 20.63
N HIS A 255 -11.89 6.43 21.43
CA HIS A 255 -12.14 6.33 22.85
C HIS A 255 -13.44 5.58 23.10
N ALA A 256 -13.36 4.52 23.89
CA ALA A 256 -14.54 3.79 24.34
C ALA A 256 -14.26 3.13 25.69
N LEU A 257 -15.28 3.11 26.54
CA LEU A 257 -15.29 2.47 27.85
C LEU A 257 -16.11 1.18 27.82
N ASN A 258 -15.97 0.36 28.85
CA ASN A 258 -16.80 -0.85 29.06
C ASN A 258 -16.85 -1.80 27.85
N ILE A 259 -15.76 -1.91 27.11
CA ILE A 259 -15.69 -2.68 25.87
C ILE A 259 -15.86 -4.18 26.17
N LYS A 260 -16.90 -4.80 25.63
CA LYS A 260 -17.23 -6.22 25.77
C LYS A 260 -17.45 -6.83 24.38
N VAL A 261 -16.71 -7.90 24.08
CA VAL A 261 -16.81 -8.61 22.80
C VAL A 261 -17.63 -9.88 22.98
N ASP A 262 -18.77 -9.98 22.31
CA ASP A 262 -19.52 -11.23 22.16
C ASP A 262 -19.09 -11.93 20.87
N LYS A 263 -18.19 -12.91 20.99
CA LYS A 263 -17.68 -13.67 19.84
C LYS A 263 -18.74 -14.57 19.20
N LYS A 264 -19.77 -14.98 19.94
CA LYS A 264 -20.84 -15.84 19.41
C LYS A 264 -21.80 -15.04 18.54
N LYS A 265 -22.19 -13.85 19.02
CA LYS A 265 -23.03 -12.91 18.27
C LYS A 265 -22.24 -12.08 17.26
N LYS A 266 -20.91 -12.15 17.28
CA LYS A 266 -19.99 -11.29 16.51
C LYS A 266 -20.33 -9.81 16.68
N GLN A 267 -20.47 -9.38 17.93
CA GLN A 267 -20.82 -8.00 18.29
C GLN A 267 -19.88 -7.47 19.37
N VAL A 268 -19.81 -6.15 19.46
CA VAL A 268 -19.03 -5.43 20.47
C VAL A 268 -19.95 -4.40 21.11
N SER A 269 -20.16 -4.52 22.42
CA SER A 269 -20.86 -3.51 23.20
C SER A 269 -19.84 -2.64 23.93
N PHE A 270 -20.05 -1.34 23.95
CA PHE A 270 -19.15 -0.37 24.57
C PHE A 270 -19.92 0.91 24.94
N THR A 271 -19.26 1.81 25.64
CA THR A 271 -19.79 3.12 25.99
C THR A 271 -18.94 4.19 25.33
N LEU A 272 -19.54 4.96 24.43
CA LEU A 272 -18.97 6.21 23.95
C LEU A 272 -18.93 7.20 25.11
N GLU A 273 -17.85 7.96 25.24
CA GLU A 273 -17.74 9.10 26.15
C GLU A 273 -17.19 10.30 25.38
N GLY A 274 -18.01 11.33 25.21
CA GLY A 274 -17.62 12.57 24.54
C GLY A 274 -16.78 13.47 25.42
N GLU A 275 -16.29 14.58 24.87
CA GLU A 275 -15.48 15.55 25.63
C GLU A 275 -16.22 16.12 26.85
N ASN A 276 -17.54 16.32 26.73
CA ASN A 276 -18.38 16.81 27.82
C ASN A 276 -18.71 15.73 28.87
N GLY A 277 -18.10 14.54 28.79
CA GLY A 277 -18.38 13.40 29.65
C GLY A 277 -19.73 12.72 29.35
N LYS A 278 -20.46 13.15 28.31
CA LYS A 278 -21.72 12.51 27.90
C LYS A 278 -21.42 11.09 27.46
N ARG A 279 -22.11 10.14 28.10
CA ARG A 279 -21.97 8.71 27.81
C ARG A 279 -23.13 8.21 26.98
N HIS A 280 -22.83 7.38 25.99
CA HIS A 280 -23.83 6.71 25.17
C HIS A 280 -23.45 5.24 24.98
N PRO A 281 -24.25 4.27 25.45
CA PRO A 281 -23.99 2.86 25.19
C PRO A 281 -24.27 2.55 23.72
N MET A 282 -23.38 1.78 23.10
CA MET A 282 -23.48 1.38 21.71
C MET A 282 -23.15 -0.11 21.56
N THR A 283 -23.77 -0.77 20.58
CA THR A 283 -23.38 -2.11 20.15
C THR A 283 -23.24 -2.14 18.64
N LEU A 284 -22.09 -2.60 18.15
CA LEU A 284 -21.77 -2.67 16.72
C LEU A 284 -21.31 -4.08 16.32
N PRO A 285 -21.44 -4.47 15.04
CA PRO A 285 -20.85 -5.70 14.53
C PRO A 285 -19.34 -5.73 14.71
N LEU A 286 -18.82 -6.87 15.15
CA LEU A 286 -17.38 -7.13 15.22
C LEU A 286 -16.87 -7.47 13.82
N VAL A 287 -16.00 -6.64 13.26
CA VAL A 287 -15.30 -6.95 12.01
C VAL A 287 -14.23 -8.01 12.26
N ARG A 288 -13.31 -7.75 13.20
CA ARG A 288 -12.30 -8.71 13.69
C ARG A 288 -11.59 -8.19 14.93
N MET A 289 -10.79 -9.06 15.56
CA MET A 289 -9.82 -8.63 16.57
C MET A 289 -8.53 -8.16 15.88
N LEU A 290 -8.15 -6.90 16.13
CA LEU A 290 -6.91 -6.30 15.69
C LEU A 290 -5.82 -6.49 16.75
N LYS A 291 -4.70 -7.09 16.37
CA LYS A 291 -3.52 -7.17 17.24
C LYS A 291 -2.77 -5.84 17.21
N THR A 292 -2.70 -5.15 18.35
CA THR A 292 -1.86 -3.95 18.56
C THR A 292 -0.56 -4.34 19.26
N SER A 293 0.36 -3.38 19.44
CA SER A 293 1.61 -3.60 20.19
C SER A 293 1.37 -4.01 21.65
N LYS A 294 0.29 -3.50 22.26
CA LYS A 294 -0.02 -3.75 23.69
C LYS A 294 -0.98 -4.92 23.90
N SER A 295 -1.95 -5.12 23.01
CA SER A 295 -2.95 -6.21 23.14
C SER A 295 -3.91 -6.27 21.93
N GLU A 296 -4.79 -7.27 21.90
CA GLU A 296 -5.86 -7.31 20.90
C GLU A 296 -6.98 -6.31 21.22
N ARG A 297 -7.54 -5.69 20.18
CA ARG A 297 -8.63 -4.70 20.26
C ARG A 297 -9.71 -5.03 19.24
N PRO A 298 -10.99 -4.88 19.56
CA PRO A 298 -12.05 -5.08 18.59
C PRO A 298 -12.02 -3.98 17.54
N LEU A 299 -12.17 -4.38 16.28
CA LEU A 299 -12.31 -3.51 15.12
C LEU A 299 -13.79 -3.48 14.70
N VAL A 300 -14.35 -2.29 14.54
CA VAL A 300 -15.76 -2.04 14.18
C VAL A 300 -15.86 -0.89 13.18
N TYR A 301 -16.95 -0.82 12.43
CA TYR A 301 -17.28 0.38 11.65
C TYR A 301 -18.13 1.31 12.51
N LEU A 302 -17.60 2.50 12.81
CA LEU A 302 -18.27 3.52 13.60
C LEU A 302 -18.97 4.51 12.65
N PRO A 303 -20.28 4.77 12.79
CA PRO A 303 -20.97 5.81 12.05
C PRO A 303 -20.57 7.19 12.59
N VAL A 304 -19.73 7.90 11.84
CA VAL A 304 -19.23 9.23 12.19
C VAL A 304 -19.89 10.26 11.32
N GLN A 305 -20.69 11.13 11.94
CA GLN A 305 -21.28 12.28 11.28
C GLN A 305 -20.21 13.37 11.12
N VAL A 306 -19.87 13.63 9.84
CA VAL A 306 -18.82 14.59 9.45
C VAL A 306 -19.40 15.93 8.97
N SER A 307 -20.69 15.94 8.63
CA SER A 307 -21.47 17.14 8.33
C SER A 307 -22.94 16.94 8.73
N GLU A 308 -23.79 17.96 8.60
CA GLU A 308 -25.23 17.82 8.92
C GLU A 308 -25.92 16.75 8.04
N THR A 309 -25.45 16.53 6.82
CA THR A 309 -26.08 15.65 5.83
C THR A 309 -25.30 14.37 5.57
N GLU A 310 -24.06 14.25 6.07
CA GLU A 310 -23.17 13.13 5.75
C GLU A 310 -22.72 12.37 7.01
N THR A 311 -22.89 11.05 6.95
CA THR A 311 -22.37 10.09 7.93
C THR A 311 -21.48 9.09 7.22
N GLN A 312 -20.22 9.00 7.65
CA GLN A 312 -19.23 8.09 7.12
C GLN A 312 -19.06 6.88 8.05
N GLN A 313 -18.74 5.72 7.48
CA GLN A 313 -18.48 4.49 8.24
C GLN A 313 -16.98 4.31 8.42
N TRP A 314 -16.45 4.76 9.55
CA TRP A 314 -15.01 4.69 9.81
C TRP A 314 -14.62 3.35 10.43
N LEU A 315 -13.67 2.64 9.82
CA LEU A 315 -13.10 1.43 10.42
C LEU A 315 -12.16 1.81 11.56
N VAL A 316 -12.57 1.52 12.80
CA VAL A 316 -11.85 1.95 14.01
C VAL A 316 -11.60 0.78 14.95
N TYR A 317 -10.52 0.85 15.72
CA TYR A 317 -10.38 0.00 16.90
C TYR A 317 -10.68 0.78 18.17
N LEU A 318 -11.41 0.13 19.08
CA LEU A 318 -11.88 0.72 20.32
C LEU A 318 -10.85 0.53 21.43
N SER A 319 -10.54 1.58 22.18
CA SER A 319 -9.75 1.46 23.41
C SER A 319 -10.06 2.60 24.38
N ASP A 320 -9.70 2.40 25.66
CA ASP A 320 -9.66 3.51 26.59
C ASP A 320 -8.57 4.51 26.15
N ARG A 321 -8.96 5.78 26.14
CA ARG A 321 -8.15 6.94 25.73
C ARG A 321 -8.41 8.13 26.68
N SER A 322 -8.97 7.92 27.88
CA SER A 322 -9.29 9.03 28.80
C SER A 322 -8.06 9.85 29.22
N GLY A 323 -6.84 9.30 29.06
CA GLY A 323 -5.58 10.02 29.29
C GLY A 323 -5.10 10.89 28.12
N PHE A 324 -5.86 11.00 27.01
CA PHE A 324 -5.49 11.79 25.85
C PHE A 324 -6.44 12.98 25.65
N SER A 325 -5.94 14.05 25.04
CA SER A 325 -6.72 15.27 24.76
C SER A 325 -7.76 15.13 23.64
N SER A 326 -7.69 14.05 22.85
CA SER A 326 -8.64 13.75 21.78
C SER A 326 -9.21 12.34 21.90
N GLN A 327 -10.53 12.24 21.74
CA GLN A 327 -11.24 10.97 21.79
C GLN A 327 -10.98 10.12 20.54
N ILE A 328 -10.77 10.73 19.37
CA ILE A 328 -10.36 10.03 18.15
C ILE A 328 -8.93 10.41 17.80
N ARG A 329 -8.15 9.41 17.38
CA ARG A 329 -6.88 9.61 16.68
C ARG A 329 -7.01 8.97 15.30
N LEU A 330 -7.17 9.81 14.28
CA LEU A 330 -7.38 9.43 12.88
C LEU A 330 -6.10 8.81 12.30
N GLY A 331 -6.20 7.57 11.84
CA GLY A 331 -5.09 6.84 11.21
C GLY A 331 -5.09 6.98 9.68
N LYS A 332 -3.99 6.54 9.06
CA LYS A 332 -3.77 6.65 7.61
C LYS A 332 -4.84 5.95 6.76
N ASP A 333 -5.41 4.82 7.18
CA ASP A 333 -6.39 4.09 6.36
C ASP A 333 -7.66 4.95 6.13
N VAL A 334 -8.28 5.47 7.21
CA VAL A 334 -9.47 6.33 7.10
C VAL A 334 -9.10 7.68 6.45
N ALA A 335 -7.95 8.26 6.81
CA ALA A 335 -7.49 9.50 6.19
C ALA A 335 -7.28 9.34 4.67
N SER A 336 -6.67 8.25 4.22
CA SER A 336 -6.45 7.98 2.79
C SER A 336 -7.74 7.66 2.04
N GLN A 337 -8.73 7.08 2.73
CA GLN A 337 -10.02 6.81 2.11
C GLN A 337 -10.80 8.10 1.86
N HIS A 338 -10.82 9.04 2.81
CA HIS A 338 -11.77 10.16 2.79
C HIS A 338 -11.15 11.57 2.68
N PHE A 339 -9.91 11.77 3.14
CA PHE A 339 -9.44 13.11 3.51
C PHE A 339 -8.08 13.51 2.92
N VAL A 340 -7.85 14.83 2.90
CA VAL A 340 -6.52 15.46 2.86
C VAL A 340 -6.48 16.50 3.98
N ILE A 341 -5.35 16.58 4.69
CA ILE A 341 -5.24 17.38 5.91
C ILE A 341 -4.54 18.70 5.63
N ASP A 342 -5.17 19.83 5.95
CA ASP A 342 -4.50 21.12 6.12
C ASP A 342 -3.78 21.14 7.46
N THR A 343 -2.46 21.36 7.42
CA THR A 343 -1.60 21.25 8.61
C THR A 343 -1.77 22.43 9.58
N ASP A 344 -2.32 23.57 9.14
CA ASP A 344 -2.49 24.76 9.99
C ASP A 344 -3.93 24.94 10.48
N LYS A 345 -4.91 24.71 9.60
CA LYS A 345 -6.33 24.96 9.89
C LYS A 345 -6.91 23.94 10.88
N GLU A 346 -7.97 24.33 11.56
CA GLU A 346 -8.73 23.50 12.50
C GLU A 346 -10.23 23.69 12.21
N ASN A 347 -11.04 22.66 12.51
CA ASN A 347 -12.49 22.67 12.38
C ASN A 347 -12.97 23.03 10.97
N LEU A 348 -12.37 22.39 9.95
CA LEU A 348 -12.83 22.50 8.56
C LEU A 348 -14.09 21.66 8.32
N LEU A 349 -14.31 20.59 9.10
CA LEU A 349 -15.56 19.83 9.07
C LEU A 349 -16.70 20.67 9.66
N GLY A 350 -17.89 20.57 9.06
CA GLY A 350 -19.06 21.40 9.40
C GLY A 350 -19.09 22.79 8.76
N GLY A 351 -18.03 23.19 8.04
CA GLY A 351 -17.99 24.40 7.22
C GLY A 351 -18.47 24.17 5.77
N VAL A 352 -18.14 25.10 4.87
CA VAL A 352 -18.33 24.88 3.42
C VAL A 352 -17.38 23.78 2.98
N GLU A 353 -17.95 22.69 2.49
CA GLU A 353 -17.18 21.55 2.01
C GLU A 353 -16.23 21.96 0.88
N LYS A 354 -14.96 21.60 1.03
CA LYS A 354 -13.92 21.86 0.05
C LYS A 354 -13.23 20.56 -0.32
N SER A 355 -13.23 20.25 -1.61
CA SER A 355 -12.50 19.09 -2.15
C SER A 355 -10.99 19.39 -2.22
N PHE A 356 -10.17 18.35 -2.25
CA PHE A 356 -8.74 18.46 -2.51
C PHE A 356 -8.46 19.13 -3.87
N LYS A 357 -9.23 18.77 -4.90
CA LYS A 357 -9.16 19.42 -6.23
C LYS A 357 -9.36 20.93 -6.16
N ASP A 358 -10.26 21.41 -5.30
CA ASP A 358 -10.46 22.85 -5.09
C ASP A 358 -9.36 23.47 -4.23
N ALA A 359 -8.78 22.72 -3.29
CA ALA A 359 -7.66 23.18 -2.48
C ALA A 359 -6.39 23.41 -3.30
N LEU A 360 -6.15 22.60 -4.33
CA LEU A 360 -4.99 22.76 -5.21
C LEU A 360 -4.96 24.10 -5.98
N LYS A 361 -6.11 24.77 -6.16
CA LYS A 361 -6.20 26.08 -6.85
C LYS A 361 -5.38 27.18 -6.14
N SER A 362 -5.14 27.07 -4.83
CA SER A 362 -4.30 28.02 -4.09
C SER A 362 -2.80 27.71 -4.17
N LYS A 363 -2.39 26.70 -4.96
CA LYS A 363 -1.01 26.23 -5.10
C LYS A 363 -0.33 25.94 -3.74
N PRO A 364 -0.93 25.07 -2.90
CA PRO A 364 -0.31 24.65 -1.66
C PRO A 364 0.94 23.80 -1.91
N LEU A 365 1.78 23.63 -0.89
CA LEU A 365 2.77 22.55 -0.86
C LEU A 365 2.07 21.27 -0.40
N VAL A 366 2.02 20.25 -1.24
CA VAL A 366 1.45 18.94 -0.88
C VAL A 366 2.59 18.01 -0.48
N ILE A 367 2.52 17.49 0.74
CA ILE A 367 3.49 16.56 1.31
C ILE A 367 2.79 15.28 1.74
N SER A 368 3.58 14.25 1.96
CA SER A 368 3.16 12.97 2.53
C SER A 368 3.65 12.80 3.97
N PRO A 369 3.26 11.72 4.68
CA PRO A 369 3.70 11.47 6.05
C PRO A 369 5.21 11.30 6.21
N GLU A 370 5.90 10.88 5.14
CA GLU A 370 7.34 10.68 5.09
C GLU A 370 7.91 11.35 3.83
N GLU A 371 8.86 12.25 4.00
CA GLU A 371 9.50 12.96 2.90
C GLU A 371 11.03 12.90 3.01
N SER A 372 11.71 13.34 1.96
CA SER A 372 13.13 13.68 2.01
C SER A 372 13.32 15.03 1.37
N VAL A 373 14.09 15.91 2.01
CA VAL A 373 14.39 17.25 1.52
C VAL A 373 15.88 17.42 1.38
N ASN A 374 16.30 18.08 0.31
CA ASN A 374 17.68 18.52 0.15
C ASN A 374 17.79 19.97 0.62
N ILE A 375 18.64 20.21 1.62
CA ILE A 375 18.94 21.54 2.16
C ILE A 375 20.43 21.79 1.97
N ASP A 376 20.79 22.76 1.13
CA ASP A 376 22.18 23.13 0.81
C ASP A 376 23.07 21.96 0.36
N GLY A 377 22.51 20.97 -0.34
CA GLY A 377 23.22 19.75 -0.77
C GLY A 377 23.10 18.56 0.18
N HIS A 378 22.45 18.70 1.33
CA HIS A 378 22.27 17.63 2.32
C HIS A 378 20.86 17.06 2.28
N VAL A 379 20.73 15.76 2.01
CA VAL A 379 19.44 15.06 2.00
C VAL A 379 19.09 14.60 3.40
N LEU A 380 17.96 15.07 3.92
CA LEU A 380 17.47 14.74 5.25
C LEU A 380 16.07 14.14 5.20
N PRO A 381 15.72 13.24 6.13
CA PRO A 381 14.33 12.89 6.35
C PRO A 381 13.52 14.12 6.77
N ALA A 382 12.28 14.20 6.29
CA ALA A 382 11.39 15.31 6.61
C ALA A 382 9.97 14.84 6.95
N TYR A 383 9.33 15.55 7.87
CA TYR A 383 8.04 15.14 8.44
C TYR A 383 7.06 16.32 8.55
N PRO A 384 5.75 16.08 8.34
CA PRO A 384 4.73 17.09 8.62
C PRO A 384 4.72 17.46 10.10
N THR A 385 4.35 18.71 10.40
CA THR A 385 4.04 19.14 11.76
C THR A 385 2.67 19.78 11.81
N PHE A 386 2.02 19.69 12.97
CA PHE A 386 0.76 20.39 13.26
C PHE A 386 0.96 21.51 14.30
N ALA A 387 2.17 21.61 14.88
CA ALA A 387 2.46 22.46 16.03
C ALA A 387 3.19 23.76 15.65
N VAL A 388 4.10 23.71 14.68
CA VAL A 388 5.00 24.84 14.38
C VAL A 388 4.64 25.53 13.06
N LYS A 389 4.59 26.87 13.09
CA LYS A 389 4.37 27.70 11.90
C LYS A 389 5.63 27.86 11.06
N THR A 390 6.76 28.11 11.72
CA THR A 390 8.06 28.22 11.05
C THR A 390 8.61 26.83 10.77
N PRO A 391 9.11 26.55 9.56
CA PRO A 391 9.83 25.31 9.29
C PRO A 391 11.01 25.13 10.23
N LEU A 392 11.31 23.89 10.61
CA LEU A 392 12.23 23.57 11.69
C LEU A 392 13.21 22.48 11.25
N LEU A 393 14.50 22.75 11.37
CA LEU A 393 15.56 21.75 11.27
C LEU A 393 15.98 21.36 12.69
N ARG A 394 15.84 20.07 13.02
CA ARG A 394 16.36 19.52 14.27
C ARG A 394 17.72 18.89 14.05
N VAL A 395 18.68 19.25 14.89
CA VAL A 395 20.09 18.81 14.83
C VAL A 395 20.56 18.32 16.19
N ASP A 396 21.67 17.57 16.25
CA ASP A 396 22.23 17.09 17.53
C ASP A 396 22.65 18.23 18.46
N GLY A 397 23.07 19.35 17.89
CA GLY A 397 23.42 20.55 18.61
C GLY A 397 23.83 21.67 17.67
N PHE A 398 23.85 22.89 18.19
CA PHE A 398 24.36 24.05 17.47
C PHE A 398 25.07 25.03 18.42
N GLU A 399 25.98 25.82 17.86
CA GLU A 399 26.71 26.87 18.57
C GLU A 399 26.45 28.23 17.94
N LEU A 400 26.12 29.22 18.77
CA LEU A 400 26.01 30.62 18.37
C LEU A 400 27.34 31.34 18.65
N THR A 401 27.90 31.96 17.63
CA THR A 401 29.14 32.74 17.71
C THR A 401 29.01 34.04 16.94
N GLU A 402 29.96 34.95 17.12
CA GLU A 402 30.03 36.20 16.36
C GLU A 402 31.17 36.10 15.33
N LYS A 403 30.86 36.36 14.06
CA LYS A 403 31.82 36.42 12.96
C LYS A 403 31.57 37.69 12.15
N ASP A 404 32.60 38.52 11.98
CA ASP A 404 32.52 39.79 11.25
C ASP A 404 31.39 40.74 11.74
N LYS A 405 31.22 40.84 13.06
CA LYS A 405 30.13 41.60 13.73
C LYS A 405 28.71 41.13 13.42
N LYS A 406 28.57 39.92 12.87
CA LYS A 406 27.29 39.26 12.62
C LYS A 406 27.22 37.96 13.41
N GLU A 407 26.06 37.71 13.99
CA GLU A 407 25.83 36.43 14.66
C GLU A 407 25.70 35.30 13.63
N VAL A 408 26.37 34.19 13.91
CA VAL A 408 26.32 32.98 13.09
C VAL A 408 25.97 31.79 13.97
N VAL A 409 25.26 30.84 13.39
CA VAL A 409 24.99 29.53 13.98
C VAL A 409 25.78 28.48 13.24
N THR A 410 26.41 27.58 14.00
CA THR A 410 27.16 26.44 13.49
C THR A 410 26.52 25.14 13.97
N PHE A 411 26.32 24.18 13.06
CA PHE A 411 25.73 22.87 13.35
C PHE A 411 26.31 21.83 12.38
N TYR A 412 25.94 20.56 12.55
CA TYR A 412 26.41 19.47 11.71
C TYR A 412 25.25 18.78 11.03
N LEU A 413 25.44 18.40 9.76
CA LEU A 413 24.52 17.56 9.01
C LEU A 413 25.26 16.37 8.39
N PRO A 414 24.57 15.23 8.20
CA PRO A 414 25.15 14.11 7.47
C PRO A 414 25.40 14.48 6.00
N SER A 415 26.54 14.06 5.48
CA SER A 415 26.85 14.02 4.05
C SER A 415 26.30 12.75 3.41
N ALA A 416 26.28 12.70 2.07
CA ALA A 416 25.93 11.50 1.30
C ALA A 416 26.76 10.26 1.68
N ASN A 417 27.96 10.44 2.24
CA ASN A 417 28.85 9.36 2.67
C ASN A 417 28.68 8.98 4.15
N GLY A 418 27.69 9.55 4.85
CA GLY A 418 27.42 9.30 6.27
C GLY A 418 28.42 9.96 7.23
N LYS A 419 29.27 10.87 6.75
CA LYS A 419 30.13 11.71 7.61
C LYS A 419 29.40 13.00 7.97
N GLU A 420 29.56 13.47 9.19
CA GLU A 420 29.08 14.78 9.60
C GLU A 420 29.89 15.90 8.94
N GLU A 421 29.20 16.86 8.36
CA GLU A 421 29.77 18.06 7.76
C GLU A 421 29.33 19.29 8.54
N LYS A 422 30.29 20.19 8.77
CA LYS A 422 30.08 21.43 9.52
C LYS A 422 29.44 22.48 8.63
N ILE A 423 28.31 23.02 9.09
CA ILE A 423 27.57 24.09 8.42
C ILE A 423 27.59 25.33 9.31
N THR A 424 27.89 26.48 8.72
CA THR A 424 27.84 27.78 9.40
C THR A 424 26.98 28.75 8.61
N LYS A 425 25.95 29.30 9.24
CA LYS A 425 25.00 30.23 8.60
C LYS A 425 24.83 31.51 9.42
N HIS A 426 24.54 32.61 8.73
CA HIS A 426 24.18 33.87 9.39
C HIS A 426 22.80 33.76 10.04
N VAL A 427 22.68 34.25 11.27
CA VAL A 427 21.40 34.31 11.98
C VAL A 427 20.64 35.55 11.51
N LEU A 428 19.47 35.33 10.90
CA LEU A 428 18.59 36.40 10.45
C LEU A 428 17.78 37.00 11.60
N LYS A 429 17.26 36.13 12.47
CA LYS A 429 16.49 36.48 13.66
C LYS A 429 16.50 35.31 14.66
N LYS A 430 16.02 35.56 15.87
CA LYS A 430 15.85 34.55 16.92
C LYS A 430 14.39 34.39 17.30
N LEU A 431 13.94 33.15 17.43
CA LEU A 431 12.62 32.83 17.94
C LEU A 431 12.74 32.29 19.36
N LYS A 432 12.01 32.88 20.30
CA LYS A 432 11.90 32.36 21.67
C LYS A 432 10.72 31.39 21.75
N VAL A 433 10.98 30.14 22.11
CA VAL A 433 9.95 29.09 22.24
C VAL A 433 10.12 28.43 23.59
N GLY A 434 9.24 28.75 24.54
CA GLY A 434 9.47 28.43 25.95
C GLY A 434 10.78 29.07 26.44
N ASP A 435 11.66 28.25 26.98
CA ASP A 435 12.99 28.67 27.45
C ASP A 435 14.08 28.55 26.37
N SER A 436 13.77 27.94 25.23
CA SER A 436 14.72 27.75 24.12
C SER A 436 14.74 28.94 23.17
N VAL A 437 15.92 29.25 22.65
CA VAL A 437 16.13 30.25 21.60
C VAL A 437 16.54 29.55 20.31
N ARG A 438 15.71 29.63 19.28
CA ARG A 438 15.94 29.03 17.98
C ARG A 438 16.46 30.08 17.00
N PRO A 439 17.70 29.99 16.50
CA PRO A 439 18.16 30.87 15.43
C PRO A 439 17.44 30.52 14.12
N VAL A 440 17.03 31.55 13.38
CA VAL A 440 16.46 31.41 12.04
C VAL A 440 17.54 31.74 11.03
N VAL A 441 17.70 30.85 10.06
CA VAL A 441 18.67 30.95 8.98
C VAL A 441 17.97 30.76 7.65
N GLU A 442 18.71 31.02 6.58
CA GLU A 442 18.28 30.83 5.20
C GLU A 442 19.00 29.61 4.61
N GLY A 443 18.32 28.79 3.82
CA GLY A 443 18.96 27.72 3.06
C GLY A 443 18.26 27.45 1.74
N GLU A 444 19.02 26.84 0.83
CA GLU A 444 18.55 26.48 -0.49
C GLU A 444 17.90 25.09 -0.44
N PHE A 445 16.62 25.03 -0.77
CA PHE A 445 15.85 23.79 -0.83
C PHE A 445 15.66 23.39 -2.28
N LEU A 446 15.90 22.13 -2.60
CA LEU A 446 15.55 21.54 -3.89
C LEU A 446 14.25 20.74 -3.77
N PHE A 447 13.21 21.17 -4.50
CA PHE A 447 11.93 20.46 -4.62
C PHE A 447 11.72 20.02 -6.06
N GLY A 448 11.95 18.73 -6.36
CA GLY A 448 12.07 18.28 -7.75
C GLY A 448 13.23 19.01 -8.45
N ASP A 449 12.92 19.76 -9.50
CA ASP A 449 13.89 20.57 -10.25
C ASP A 449 13.87 22.06 -9.85
N GLU A 450 13.06 22.46 -8.86
CA GLU A 450 12.95 23.84 -8.41
C GLU A 450 13.81 24.10 -7.16
N GLU A 451 14.76 25.03 -7.27
CA GLU A 451 15.47 25.60 -6.13
C GLU A 451 14.67 26.75 -5.50
N LYS A 452 14.51 26.70 -4.17
CA LYS A 452 13.82 27.72 -3.38
C LYS A 452 14.59 28.03 -2.12
N THR A 453 14.89 29.31 -1.95
CA THR A 453 15.45 29.82 -0.72
C THR A 453 14.38 29.96 0.35
N ILE A 454 14.57 29.30 1.51
CA ILE A 454 13.58 29.26 2.59
C ILE A 454 14.24 29.60 3.93
N GLU A 455 13.56 30.44 4.73
CA GLU A 455 13.89 30.66 6.13
C GLU A 455 13.39 29.49 7.00
N PHE A 456 14.28 28.91 7.80
CA PHE A 456 13.94 27.88 8.78
C PHE A 456 14.63 28.11 10.11
N ALA A 457 13.99 27.66 11.18
CA ALA A 457 14.55 27.68 12.52
C ALA A 457 15.39 26.43 12.77
N ILE A 458 16.46 26.56 13.56
CA ILE A 458 17.23 25.41 14.05
C ILE A 458 16.86 25.15 15.50
N ASP A 459 16.68 23.87 15.84
CA ASP A 459 16.48 23.42 17.21
C ASP A 459 17.25 22.13 17.48
N VAL A 460 17.38 21.77 18.75
CA VAL A 460 18.10 20.58 19.18
C VAL A 460 17.15 19.38 19.23
N LEU A 461 17.66 18.20 18.87
CA LEU A 461 16.94 16.93 19.02
C LEU A 461 16.58 16.68 20.50
N GLU A 462 15.34 16.26 20.72
CA GLU A 462 14.82 15.83 22.02
C GLU A 462 15.11 14.33 22.25
N LYS A 463 14.99 13.84 23.49
CA LYS A 463 15.26 12.43 23.81
C LYS A 463 14.36 11.43 23.07
N ASP A 464 13.16 11.86 22.68
CA ASP A 464 12.17 11.05 21.97
C ASP A 464 12.25 11.24 20.43
N ASP A 465 13.16 12.10 19.96
CA ASP A 465 13.39 12.32 18.55
C ASP A 465 14.19 11.17 17.91
N GLN A 466 14.28 11.20 16.58
CA GLN A 466 15.17 10.29 15.86
C GLN A 466 16.63 10.53 16.24
N GLU A 467 17.45 9.48 16.20
CA GLU A 467 18.89 9.54 16.45
C GLU A 467 19.68 10.26 15.32
N GLN A 468 19.00 11.00 14.45
CA GLN A 468 19.61 11.73 13.33
C GLN A 468 18.88 13.04 13.05
N PRO A 469 19.56 14.06 12.49
CA PRO A 469 18.94 15.32 12.09
C PRO A 469 17.77 15.12 11.10
N PHE A 470 16.71 15.92 11.27
CA PHE A 470 15.55 15.87 10.39
C PHE A 470 14.86 17.23 10.26
N PHE A 471 14.06 17.36 9.20
CA PHE A 471 13.33 18.58 8.91
C PHE A 471 11.83 18.44 9.21
N MET A 472 11.19 19.53 9.64
CA MET A 472 9.75 19.60 9.86
C MET A 472 9.13 20.70 9.00
N PHE A 473 8.12 20.34 8.21
CA PHE A 473 7.38 21.29 7.37
C PHE A 473 6.50 22.19 8.22
N GLY A 474 6.93 23.43 8.46
CA GLY A 474 6.11 24.43 9.11
C GLY A 474 5.05 25.00 8.18
N HIS A 475 3.92 25.45 8.73
CA HIS A 475 2.78 25.94 7.95
C HIS A 475 3.11 27.11 6.99
N ASN A 476 4.11 27.93 7.33
CA ASN A 476 4.50 29.10 6.54
C ASN A 476 5.41 28.77 5.34
N MET A 477 5.69 27.49 5.09
CA MET A 477 6.60 27.07 4.02
C MET A 477 6.08 27.38 2.61
N ALA A 478 4.76 27.49 2.46
CA ALA A 478 4.12 27.86 1.20
C ALA A 478 2.96 28.83 1.42
N LYS A 479 2.83 29.82 0.53
CA LYS A 479 1.73 30.81 0.59
C LYS A 479 0.35 30.16 0.53
N GLY A 480 0.21 29.07 -0.22
CA GLY A 480 -1.03 28.29 -0.34
C GLY A 480 -1.31 27.36 0.86
N GLY A 481 -0.44 27.33 1.86
CA GLY A 481 -0.47 26.38 2.98
C GLY A 481 0.27 25.08 2.66
N VAL A 482 0.40 24.23 3.68
CA VAL A 482 0.98 22.89 3.58
C VAL A 482 -0.12 21.86 3.80
N LEU A 483 -0.34 21.00 2.81
CA LEU A 483 -1.35 19.94 2.85
C LEU A 483 -0.68 18.56 2.98
N LEU A 484 -1.19 17.74 3.88
CA LEU A 484 -0.74 16.37 4.10
C LEU A 484 -1.67 15.39 3.38
N ASN A 485 -1.14 14.70 2.38
CA ASN A 485 -1.81 13.62 1.67
C ASN A 485 -1.28 12.26 2.14
N THR A 486 -2.12 11.50 2.84
CA THR A 486 -1.72 10.21 3.45
C THR A 486 -1.76 9.01 2.51
N ARG A 487 -2.20 9.21 1.26
CA ARG A 487 -2.36 8.15 0.25
C ARG A 487 -1.02 7.63 -0.29
N ALA A 488 0.01 8.46 -0.28
CA ALA A 488 1.33 8.17 -0.82
C ALA A 488 2.43 8.57 0.18
N ASP A 489 3.67 8.25 -0.14
CA ASP A 489 4.87 8.61 0.61
C ASP A 489 5.92 9.20 -0.37
N HIS A 490 6.76 10.14 0.09
CA HIS A 490 7.78 10.87 -0.67
C HIS A 490 7.23 11.64 -1.89
N LEU A 491 6.18 12.45 -1.71
CA LEU A 491 5.58 13.24 -2.79
C LEU A 491 6.50 14.34 -3.32
N LEU A 492 7.51 14.78 -2.55
CA LEU A 492 8.47 15.78 -3.01
C LEU A 492 9.62 15.19 -3.85
N ASP A 493 9.83 13.86 -3.81
CA ASP A 493 10.70 13.14 -4.75
C ASP A 493 9.87 12.72 -5.98
N ALA A 494 9.42 13.71 -6.76
CA ALA A 494 8.61 13.47 -7.95
C ALA A 494 9.40 12.63 -8.98
N ARG A 495 8.86 11.48 -9.37
CA ARG A 495 9.44 10.59 -10.40
C ARG A 495 8.48 10.48 -11.58
N PRO A 496 8.98 10.45 -12.84
CA PRO A 496 8.14 10.15 -14.00
C PRO A 496 7.45 8.79 -13.84
N LEU A 497 6.19 8.71 -14.25
CA LEU A 497 5.48 7.44 -14.32
C LEU A 497 5.87 6.69 -15.61
N PHE A 498 5.98 5.36 -15.51
CA PHE A 498 6.25 4.49 -16.64
C PHE A 498 5.40 3.22 -16.57
N LYS A 499 5.04 2.68 -17.74
CA LYS A 499 4.31 1.41 -17.86
C LYS A 499 5.26 0.24 -17.62
N ALA A 500 4.79 -0.79 -16.93
CA ALA A 500 5.51 -2.05 -16.74
C ALA A 500 4.57 -3.24 -16.86
N GLY A 501 5.06 -4.36 -17.38
CA GLY A 501 4.37 -5.63 -17.39
C GLY A 501 4.37 -6.29 -16.01
N HIS A 502 3.60 -7.36 -15.83
CA HIS A 502 3.61 -8.10 -14.56
C HIS A 502 4.91 -8.90 -14.36
N ILE A 503 5.60 -9.25 -15.46
CA ILE A 503 6.98 -9.74 -15.47
C ILE A 503 7.86 -8.76 -16.23
N GLU A 504 9.05 -8.49 -15.70
CA GLU A 504 10.12 -7.73 -16.34
C GLU A 504 11.47 -8.38 -16.00
N VAL A 505 12.51 -8.08 -16.78
CA VAL A 505 13.90 -8.39 -16.41
C VAL A 505 14.42 -7.27 -15.51
N ALA A 506 14.96 -7.63 -14.35
CA ALA A 506 15.64 -6.68 -13.47
C ALA A 506 17.10 -7.08 -13.26
N GLU A 507 17.98 -6.08 -13.16
CA GLU A 507 19.36 -6.27 -12.71
C GLU A 507 19.40 -6.13 -11.19
N VAL A 508 19.86 -7.17 -10.49
CA VAL A 508 19.91 -7.24 -9.04
C VAL A 508 21.32 -7.62 -8.61
N GLU A 509 22.05 -6.68 -8.00
CA GLU A 509 23.46 -6.88 -7.61
C GLU A 509 24.32 -7.42 -8.77
N GLY A 510 24.11 -6.88 -9.98
CA GLY A 510 24.80 -7.26 -11.22
C GLY A 510 24.28 -8.54 -11.90
N MET A 511 23.19 -9.14 -11.42
CA MET A 511 22.56 -10.32 -12.04
C MET A 511 21.27 -9.92 -12.76
N SER A 512 21.09 -10.28 -14.02
CA SER A 512 19.86 -9.99 -14.78
C SER A 512 18.98 -11.21 -14.93
N PHE A 513 17.73 -11.14 -14.47
CA PHE A 513 16.76 -12.24 -14.56
C PHE A 513 15.31 -11.74 -14.46
N PRO A 514 14.32 -12.50 -14.96
CA PRO A 514 12.90 -12.20 -14.82
C PRO A 514 12.45 -12.10 -13.36
N VAL A 515 11.70 -11.05 -13.05
CA VAL A 515 11.11 -10.77 -11.75
C VAL A 515 9.63 -10.49 -11.88
N LYS A 516 8.84 -10.90 -10.87
CA LYS A 516 7.41 -10.60 -10.82
C LYS A 516 7.17 -9.27 -10.12
N LEU A 517 6.43 -8.38 -10.77
CA LEU A 517 5.98 -7.09 -10.21
C LEU A 517 4.64 -7.33 -9.50
N ASP A 518 4.67 -7.31 -8.18
CA ASP A 518 3.56 -7.70 -7.31
C ASP A 518 3.12 -6.50 -6.48
N THR A 519 2.05 -5.85 -6.91
CA THR A 519 1.49 -4.68 -6.20
C THR A 519 0.92 -5.05 -4.83
N GLY A 520 0.60 -6.33 -4.62
CA GLY A 520 0.13 -6.85 -3.34
C GLY A 520 1.24 -6.97 -2.29
N ALA A 521 2.51 -7.00 -2.67
CA ALA A 521 3.62 -7.13 -1.72
C ALA A 521 4.06 -5.78 -1.15
N ASP A 522 4.14 -5.62 0.19
CA ASP A 522 4.69 -4.41 0.82
C ASP A 522 6.22 -4.32 0.64
N VAL A 523 6.90 -5.46 0.76
CA VAL A 523 8.36 -5.61 0.72
C VAL A 523 8.71 -6.67 -0.32
N SER A 524 9.67 -6.34 -1.18
CA SER A 524 10.23 -7.25 -2.18
C SER A 524 10.83 -8.51 -1.55
N SER A 525 10.86 -9.62 -2.29
CA SER A 525 11.40 -10.89 -1.79
C SER A 525 12.21 -11.62 -2.85
N ILE A 526 13.26 -12.31 -2.44
CA ILE A 526 14.15 -13.07 -3.35
C ILE A 526 14.35 -14.50 -2.85
N ASN A 527 14.56 -15.42 -3.78
CA ASN A 527 14.93 -16.79 -3.47
C ASN A 527 16.25 -16.81 -2.69
N ALA A 528 16.25 -17.49 -1.55
CA ALA A 528 17.42 -17.63 -0.70
C ALA A 528 17.47 -19.03 -0.08
N LYS A 529 18.47 -19.82 -0.50
CA LYS A 529 18.83 -21.12 0.09
C LYS A 529 19.98 -20.94 1.08
N ASN A 530 20.21 -21.95 1.92
CA ASN A 530 21.34 -22.00 2.85
C ASN A 530 21.48 -20.77 3.77
N ILE A 531 20.35 -20.19 4.21
CA ILE A 531 20.34 -18.97 5.02
C ILE A 531 21.01 -19.23 6.37
N LYS A 532 22.13 -18.57 6.64
CA LYS A 532 22.88 -18.64 7.91
C LYS A 532 23.09 -17.25 8.48
N GLN A 533 22.50 -16.99 9.64
CA GLN A 533 22.69 -15.75 10.41
C GLN A 533 23.91 -15.88 11.33
N PHE A 534 24.71 -14.82 11.45
CA PHE A 534 25.89 -14.75 12.31
C PHE A 534 26.17 -13.30 12.73
N LYS A 535 27.09 -13.10 13.68
CA LYS A 535 27.57 -11.77 14.05
C LYS A 535 28.97 -11.52 13.51
N LYS A 536 29.21 -10.33 12.96
CA LYS A 536 30.54 -9.85 12.54
C LYS A 536 30.72 -8.43 13.06
N ASP A 537 31.78 -8.19 13.82
CA ASP A 537 32.08 -6.87 14.41
C ASP A 537 30.89 -6.26 15.18
N GLY A 538 30.17 -7.11 15.91
CA GLY A 538 28.97 -6.73 16.67
C GLY A 538 27.68 -6.54 15.86
N LYS A 539 27.73 -6.58 14.52
CA LYS A 539 26.57 -6.42 13.62
C LYS A 539 25.97 -7.76 13.23
N ASP A 540 24.64 -7.81 13.12
CA ASP A 540 23.91 -8.98 12.62
C ASP A 540 24.09 -9.10 11.10
N MET A 541 24.53 -10.27 10.67
CA MET A 541 24.86 -10.59 9.28
C MET A 541 24.11 -11.85 8.84
N VAL A 542 23.90 -11.99 7.54
CA VAL A 542 23.35 -13.20 6.94
C VAL A 542 24.13 -13.58 5.69
N SER A 543 24.41 -14.88 5.55
CA SER A 543 24.89 -15.49 4.31
C SER A 543 23.80 -16.36 3.70
N PHE A 544 23.67 -16.33 2.38
CA PHE A 544 22.67 -17.11 1.64
C PHE A 544 23.10 -17.33 0.19
N THR A 545 22.50 -18.34 -0.45
CA THR A 545 22.69 -18.65 -1.86
C THR A 545 21.43 -18.29 -2.63
N TYR A 546 21.55 -17.38 -3.59
CA TYR A 546 20.54 -17.16 -4.61
C TYR A 546 20.66 -18.24 -5.70
N GLU A 547 19.52 -18.70 -6.21
CA GLU A 547 19.41 -19.65 -7.31
C GLU A 547 18.10 -19.42 -8.08
N ASN A 548 18.08 -19.60 -9.39
CA ASN A 548 16.86 -19.65 -10.21
C ASN A 548 16.81 -20.91 -11.09
N ASP A 549 15.72 -21.06 -11.83
CA ASP A 549 15.45 -22.18 -12.75
C ASP A 549 16.37 -22.22 -13.99
N SER A 550 16.85 -21.07 -14.47
CA SER A 550 17.88 -20.98 -15.52
C SER A 550 19.29 -21.38 -15.04
N GLY A 551 19.45 -21.82 -13.78
CA GLY A 551 20.70 -22.29 -13.22
C GLY A 551 21.65 -21.18 -12.75
N MET A 552 21.22 -19.92 -12.78
CA MET A 552 21.98 -18.82 -12.20
C MET A 552 22.11 -19.03 -10.70
N LYS A 553 23.33 -18.88 -10.18
CA LYS A 553 23.64 -19.08 -8.76
C LYS A 553 24.66 -18.08 -8.27
N LYS A 554 24.42 -17.47 -7.10
CA LYS A 554 25.35 -16.52 -6.47
C LYS A 554 25.24 -16.57 -4.96
N GLU A 555 26.38 -16.52 -4.28
CA GLU A 555 26.42 -16.42 -2.82
C GLU A 555 26.53 -14.96 -2.38
N PHE A 556 25.80 -14.63 -1.32
CA PHE A 556 25.78 -13.29 -0.73
C PHE A 556 26.09 -13.36 0.75
N THR A 557 26.76 -12.32 1.24
CA THR A 557 26.89 -12.02 2.67
C THR A 557 26.52 -10.55 2.86
N LYS A 558 25.43 -10.28 3.58
CA LYS A 558 24.86 -8.93 3.74
C LYS A 558 24.50 -8.66 5.21
N PRO A 559 24.53 -7.40 5.67
CA PRO A 559 23.97 -7.02 6.96
C PRO A 559 22.46 -7.27 7.02
N VAL A 560 21.97 -7.72 8.17
CA VAL A 560 20.53 -7.83 8.43
C VAL A 560 20.05 -6.44 8.87
N VAL A 561 19.17 -5.84 8.07
CA VAL A 561 18.62 -4.50 8.35
C VAL A 561 17.25 -4.53 9.01
N ASP A 562 16.54 -5.65 8.89
CA ASP A 562 15.24 -5.88 9.51
C ASP A 562 14.93 -7.39 9.57
N VAL A 563 13.87 -7.77 10.29
CA VAL A 563 13.42 -9.15 10.47
C VAL A 563 11.91 -9.24 10.34
N MET A 564 11.43 -9.90 9.29
CA MET A 564 10.01 -10.15 9.08
C MET A 564 9.54 -11.39 9.84
N ARG A 565 8.55 -11.23 10.71
CA ARG A 565 7.91 -12.34 11.43
C ARG A 565 6.65 -12.78 10.72
N ILE A 566 6.67 -13.96 10.11
CA ILE A 566 5.49 -14.57 9.51
C ILE A 566 4.69 -15.27 10.61
N LYS A 567 3.39 -14.96 10.70
CA LYS A 567 2.49 -15.60 11.66
C LYS A 567 2.50 -17.12 11.45
N ALA A 568 2.89 -17.86 12.47
CA ALA A 568 2.75 -19.31 12.51
C ALA A 568 1.29 -19.72 12.69
N LYS A 569 0.91 -20.89 12.16
CA LYS A 569 -0.33 -21.54 12.59
C LYS A 569 -0.21 -21.97 14.06
N LYS A 570 -1.34 -22.18 14.74
CA LYS A 570 -1.36 -22.62 16.14
C LYS A 570 -0.59 -23.95 16.28
N GLY A 571 0.56 -23.92 16.97
CA GLY A 571 1.44 -25.09 17.15
C GLY A 571 2.74 -25.07 16.33
N GLU A 572 2.91 -24.12 15.39
CA GLU A 572 4.14 -23.98 14.61
C GLU A 572 5.08 -22.90 15.20
N LYS A 573 6.40 -23.04 14.99
CA LYS A 573 7.35 -21.96 15.28
C LYS A 573 7.15 -20.83 14.27
N ALA A 574 7.16 -19.58 14.74
CA ALA A 574 7.10 -18.42 13.87
C ALA A 574 8.25 -18.47 12.84
N ASN A 575 7.91 -18.37 11.55
CA ASN A 575 8.92 -18.31 10.50
C ASN A 575 9.46 -16.88 10.46
N VAL A 576 10.71 -16.73 10.87
CA VAL A 576 11.41 -15.45 10.99
C VAL A 576 12.35 -15.33 9.79
N ARG A 577 12.17 -14.28 9.00
CA ARG A 577 12.91 -14.09 7.75
C ARG A 577 13.79 -12.84 7.84
N PRO A 578 15.11 -12.97 7.61
CA PRO A 578 16.00 -11.82 7.53
C PRO A 578 15.65 -10.93 6.34
N VAL A 579 15.86 -9.63 6.50
CA VAL A 579 15.75 -8.62 5.45
C VAL A 579 17.10 -7.98 5.25
N VAL A 580 17.51 -7.86 3.99
CA VAL A 580 18.79 -7.25 3.56
C VAL A 580 18.52 -6.11 2.58
N GLU A 581 19.50 -5.25 2.35
CA GLU A 581 19.44 -4.27 1.26
C GLU A 581 20.11 -4.79 -0.01
N MET A 582 19.45 -4.62 -1.15
CA MET A 582 19.97 -4.98 -2.48
C MET A 582 19.76 -3.83 -3.47
N HIS A 583 20.72 -3.63 -4.37
CA HIS A 583 20.58 -2.73 -5.51
C HIS A 583 19.80 -3.44 -6.61
N VAL A 584 18.74 -2.78 -7.08
CA VAL A 584 17.83 -3.28 -8.11
C VAL A 584 17.66 -2.20 -9.17
N LYS A 585 17.82 -2.58 -10.43
CA LYS A 585 17.57 -1.74 -11.60
C LYS A 585 16.55 -2.41 -12.51
N LEU A 586 15.54 -1.64 -12.94
CA LEU A 586 14.53 -2.03 -13.92
C LEU A 586 14.36 -0.88 -14.91
N GLY A 587 14.76 -1.08 -16.17
CA GLY A 587 14.93 0.02 -17.12
C GLY A 587 15.88 1.08 -16.55
N GLU A 588 15.42 2.34 -16.51
CA GLU A 588 16.17 3.47 -15.94
C GLU A 588 15.97 3.65 -14.43
N LEU A 589 15.03 2.92 -13.81
CA LEU A 589 14.78 3.02 -12.37
C LEU A 589 15.78 2.15 -11.61
N GLU A 590 16.71 2.79 -10.90
CA GLU A 590 17.61 2.14 -9.97
C GLU A 590 17.31 2.53 -8.52
N LYS A 591 17.14 1.54 -7.64
CA LYS A 591 16.89 1.73 -6.22
C LYS A 591 17.62 0.69 -5.37
N LYS A 592 18.15 1.14 -4.24
CA LYS A 592 18.55 0.25 -3.15
C LYS A 592 17.33 -0.03 -2.27
N ILE A 593 16.87 -1.27 -2.25
CA ILE A 593 15.62 -1.65 -1.58
C ILE A 593 15.85 -2.74 -0.53
N ARG A 594 14.92 -2.79 0.44
CA ARG A 594 14.82 -3.92 1.38
C ARG A 594 14.25 -5.14 0.68
N VAL A 595 14.92 -6.29 0.84
CA VAL A 595 14.54 -7.57 0.25
C VAL A 595 14.47 -8.64 1.33
N ASN A 596 13.32 -9.29 1.43
CA ASN A 596 13.07 -10.41 2.32
C ASN A 596 13.67 -11.72 1.76
N LEU A 597 14.40 -12.46 2.60
CA LEU A 597 15.00 -13.74 2.21
C LEU A 597 14.04 -14.90 2.48
N GLN A 598 13.63 -15.60 1.42
CA GLN A 598 12.74 -16.75 1.51
C GLN A 598 13.16 -17.85 0.52
N ASP A 599 13.06 -19.11 0.91
CA ASP A 599 13.11 -20.22 -0.06
C ASP A 599 11.86 -20.18 -0.97
N ARG A 600 12.12 -19.87 -2.23
CA ARG A 600 11.16 -19.75 -3.32
C ARG A 600 11.42 -20.77 -4.43
N SER A 601 12.17 -21.84 -4.15
CA SER A 601 12.53 -22.90 -5.12
C SER A 601 11.35 -23.58 -5.84
N ARG A 602 10.13 -23.43 -5.32
CA ARG A 602 8.89 -23.96 -5.93
C ARG A 602 8.19 -22.98 -6.89
N PHE A 603 8.74 -21.78 -7.08
CA PHE A 603 8.21 -20.75 -7.97
C PHE A 603 9.18 -20.54 -9.12
N HIS A 604 8.64 -20.42 -10.34
CA HIS A 604 9.38 -20.03 -11.56
C HIS A 604 10.14 -18.72 -11.34
N TYR A 605 9.40 -17.64 -11.07
CA TYR A 605 10.01 -16.35 -10.74
C TYR A 605 10.61 -16.31 -9.33
N SER A 606 11.95 -16.36 -9.32
CA SER A 606 12.79 -16.38 -8.12
C SER A 606 12.73 -15.09 -7.29
N MET A 607 12.23 -13.98 -7.84
CA MET A 607 12.10 -12.70 -7.14
C MET A 607 10.75 -12.03 -7.39
N ILE A 608 10.29 -11.30 -6.36
CA ILE A 608 9.14 -10.40 -6.40
C ILE A 608 9.63 -8.99 -6.09
N LEU A 609 9.26 -8.02 -6.93
CA LEU A 609 9.35 -6.59 -6.64
C LEU A 609 8.00 -6.07 -6.14
N GLY A 610 7.99 -5.59 -4.90
CA GLY A 610 6.79 -5.07 -4.22
C GLY A 610 6.72 -3.54 -4.19
N LYS A 611 5.75 -3.00 -3.42
CA LYS A 611 5.51 -1.55 -3.22
C LYS A 611 6.80 -0.77 -2.95
N ASN A 612 7.72 -1.31 -2.14
CA ASN A 612 8.96 -0.63 -1.80
C ASN A 612 9.91 -0.34 -2.98
N PHE A 613 9.70 -0.99 -4.13
CA PHE A 613 10.32 -0.65 -5.41
C PHE A 613 9.32 0.06 -6.33
N LEU A 614 8.11 -0.52 -6.48
CA LEU A 614 7.09 -0.08 -7.45
C LEU A 614 6.57 1.34 -7.20
N LYS A 615 6.60 1.83 -5.96
CA LYS A 615 6.13 3.19 -5.62
C LYS A 615 6.86 4.31 -6.38
N HIS A 616 8.05 4.03 -6.92
CA HIS A 616 8.89 4.99 -7.62
C HIS A 616 8.54 5.16 -9.11
N GLY A 617 7.25 5.10 -9.44
CA GLY A 617 6.72 5.46 -10.76
C GLY A 617 6.23 4.29 -11.63
N ALA A 618 6.32 3.05 -11.16
CA ALA A 618 5.86 1.89 -11.93
C ALA A 618 4.33 1.79 -11.92
N ILE A 619 3.72 1.83 -13.10
CA ILE A 619 2.32 1.50 -13.34
C ILE A 619 2.25 0.12 -13.98
N VAL A 620 1.74 -0.86 -13.25
CA VAL A 620 1.85 -2.29 -13.61
C VAL A 620 0.57 -2.79 -14.28
N ALA A 621 0.72 -3.43 -15.44
CA ALA A 621 -0.33 -4.22 -16.09
C ALA A 621 -0.31 -5.67 -15.60
N SER A 622 -1.49 -6.29 -15.48
CA SER A 622 -1.61 -7.72 -15.16
C SER A 622 -1.63 -8.63 -16.40
N ASP A 623 -2.06 -8.08 -17.55
CA ASP A 623 -2.33 -8.80 -18.80
C ASP A 623 -1.13 -8.87 -19.77
N THR A 624 -0.06 -8.15 -19.47
CA THR A 624 1.09 -8.00 -20.37
C THR A 624 2.40 -8.25 -19.62
N ASN A 625 3.39 -8.83 -20.30
CA ASN A 625 4.76 -9.03 -19.82
C ASN A 625 5.74 -8.21 -20.64
N TYR A 626 6.91 -7.90 -20.07
CA TYR A 626 8.06 -7.36 -20.80
C TYR A 626 7.71 -6.08 -21.58
N ILE A 627 7.15 -5.09 -20.87
CA ILE A 627 6.84 -3.76 -21.45
C ILE A 627 8.08 -2.87 -21.42
N VAL A 628 8.84 -2.91 -20.32
CA VAL A 628 10.06 -2.10 -20.14
C VAL A 628 11.27 -2.80 -20.71
N THR A 629 11.32 -4.13 -20.60
CA THR A 629 12.46 -4.96 -20.94
C THR A 629 12.11 -5.98 -22.00
N GLU A 630 13.13 -6.53 -22.67
CA GLU A 630 12.94 -7.61 -23.62
C GLU A 630 12.80 -8.95 -22.92
N ARG A 631 11.93 -9.80 -23.47
CA ARG A 631 11.78 -11.18 -23.03
C ARG A 631 13.10 -11.95 -23.29
N PRO A 632 13.68 -12.63 -22.29
CA PRO A 632 14.87 -13.46 -22.53
C PRO A 632 14.59 -14.66 -23.43
N ASP A 633 15.55 -15.05 -24.26
CA ASP A 633 15.44 -16.19 -25.20
C ASP A 633 15.16 -17.54 -24.52
N TYR A 634 15.46 -17.67 -23.23
CA TYR A 634 15.23 -18.90 -22.46
C TYR A 634 13.85 -18.98 -21.79
N GLU A 635 13.03 -17.93 -21.91
CA GLU A 635 11.65 -17.92 -21.41
C GLU A 635 10.69 -18.31 -22.56
N GLU A 636 10.05 -19.48 -22.47
CA GLU A 636 9.11 -20.04 -23.48
C GLU A 636 7.78 -19.29 -23.61
#